data_AF-A0AA38LGN9-F1
#
_entry.id   AF-A0AA38LGN9-F1
#
_cell.length_a   1.000
_cell.length_b   1.000
_cell.length_c   1.000
_cell.angle_alpha   90.00
_cell.angle_beta   90.00
_cell.angle_gamma   90.00
#
_symmetry.space_group_name_H-M   'P 1'
#
loop_
_entity.id
_entity.type
_entity.pdbx_description
1 polymer ?
#
loop_
_entity_poly.entity_id
_entity_poly.type
_entity_poly.pdbx_seq_one_letter_code
_entity_poly.pdbx_strand_id
1 'polypeptide(L)'
;AKNLSEISVCKQDSVYVERRETLIKEIRDMFKTVGDGEGKFSPSPYNTAWVARIPTIHNLSAPAPRPHFPQTLDWICENQQDDGSWGLDHSHSKFACADRLLNTLACIIPLAKWKTGRQSVTKGVHFLRRHMESIKQERLPIDFEIVFPELLYEAELLKLDLPYHLPWLEQIRCGRQKTLSKICRESFHTDATPFLYSLEGLQEIIDWKRIMNLQSPDGSFLNSPSSTACAFIKTGDIKSLDYLTNTLNKFGNFVPCMYPLDILERLWTVDVVQRLGIDRHFKEEIKVALDYAYRYWNQNVICDLNTAALGFRTLRFNGYDVSADALRNFKNEDGEFFCCLGPAQAHKELASMLNLYRASDLDFPGENILKEARAFTSTYLQEAVKEWEEFKLEKNKLLMEASTFHFPLIISTVVHDLLLMPIGYRQTMLELAILDYNILQSQHQSELKLISTWWANSSVFHWDFFRHRHVELYFWWVCSLFEPQFSAARIGFTKLATSFFLIDDIYDTYGTLDELIPFTEGLIRWDPSIIDNLPHYMKTSFKFSHEIHRDIATEAEKKHGPIWESYILSYLQEAEWIASNYTPKFDQYLSNGTISSGMRVLTMHSLMLMDTLLSNDILKKVDFPSSKFQYLVSLTIRLVDDMNDFQ
;
A
#
# COMPACT_ATOMS: atom_id res chain seq x y z
N ALA A 1 37.13 -8.08 17.26
CA ALA A 1 36.99 -8.43 15.82
C ALA A 1 37.34 -9.87 15.42
N LYS A 2 37.68 -10.82 16.33
CA LYS A 2 38.02 -12.22 15.92
C LYS A 2 37.23 -13.35 16.59
N ASN A 3 36.14 -13.05 17.30
CA ASN A 3 35.27 -14.05 17.95
C ASN A 3 33.76 -13.89 17.62
N LEU A 4 33.42 -13.22 16.52
CA LEU A 4 32.02 -13.06 16.06
C LEU A 4 31.68 -13.90 14.81
N SER A 5 32.59 -14.76 14.35
CA SER A 5 32.42 -15.55 13.12
C SER A 5 31.95 -16.99 13.33
N GLU A 6 31.60 -17.39 14.57
CA GLU A 6 31.05 -18.72 14.87
C GLU A 6 29.62 -18.61 15.42
N ILE A 7 28.75 -17.92 14.70
CA ILE A 7 27.31 -18.10 14.89
C ILE A 7 26.90 -19.30 14.06
N SER A 8 26.71 -20.43 14.75
CA SER A 8 26.02 -21.61 14.26
C SER A 8 24.77 -21.21 13.47
N VAL A 9 24.85 -21.25 12.14
CA VAL A 9 23.70 -21.34 11.26
C VAL A 9 22.95 -22.59 11.70
N CYS A 10 21.87 -22.42 12.46
CA CYS A 10 20.95 -23.48 12.78
C CYS A 10 20.61 -24.14 11.44
N LYS A 11 20.88 -25.44 11.30
CA LYS A 11 20.59 -26.23 10.10
C LYS A 11 19.11 -26.07 9.76
N GLN A 12 18.78 -25.05 8.98
CA GLN A 12 17.49 -24.94 8.32
C GLN A 12 17.46 -26.09 7.33
N ASP A 13 16.43 -26.93 7.41
CA ASP A 13 16.25 -28.03 6.48
C ASP A 13 16.43 -27.49 5.06
N SER A 14 17.44 -28.00 4.34
CA SER A 14 17.83 -27.56 3.00
C SER A 14 16.64 -27.41 2.03
N VAL A 15 15.59 -28.19 2.26
CA VAL A 15 14.30 -28.18 1.56
C VAL A 15 13.58 -26.83 1.63
N TYR A 16 13.54 -26.17 2.80
CA TYR A 16 12.86 -24.88 2.95
C TYR A 16 13.61 -23.75 2.24
N VAL A 17 14.94 -23.78 2.29
CA VAL A 17 15.77 -22.80 1.56
C VAL A 17 15.60 -22.99 0.06
N GLU A 18 15.63 -24.23 -0.43
CA GLU A 18 15.41 -24.54 -1.84
C GLU A 18 14.01 -24.13 -2.34
N ARG A 19 12.96 -24.38 -1.54
CA ARG A 19 11.60 -23.93 -1.88
C ARG A 19 11.51 -22.39 -1.91
N ARG A 20 12.15 -21.69 -0.96
CA ARG A 20 12.22 -20.22 -0.94
C ARG A 20 12.85 -19.69 -2.24
N GLU A 21 14.01 -20.21 -2.64
CA GLU A 21 14.69 -19.77 -3.86
C GLU A 21 13.85 -20.05 -5.13
N THR A 22 13.12 -21.17 -5.14
CA THR A 22 12.18 -21.50 -6.23
C THR A 22 11.07 -20.47 -6.33
N LEU A 23 10.42 -20.14 -5.21
CA LEU A 23 9.36 -19.15 -5.15
C LEU A 23 9.85 -17.74 -5.52
N ILE A 24 11.06 -17.35 -5.09
CA ILE A 24 11.69 -16.09 -5.49
C ILE A 24 11.84 -16.05 -7.02
N LYS A 25 12.30 -17.13 -7.65
CA LYS A 25 12.43 -17.19 -9.11
C LYS A 25 11.09 -17.06 -9.82
N GLU A 26 10.07 -17.77 -9.34
CA GLU A 26 8.69 -17.67 -9.86
C GLU A 26 8.19 -16.23 -9.78
N ILE A 27 8.39 -15.54 -8.66
CA ILE A 27 7.97 -14.13 -8.49
C ILE A 27 8.77 -13.18 -9.38
N ARG A 28 10.07 -13.39 -9.57
CA ARG A 28 10.84 -12.60 -10.55
C ARG A 28 10.32 -12.77 -11.97
N ASP A 29 9.94 -13.98 -12.34
CA ASP A 29 9.34 -14.24 -13.65
C ASP A 29 7.96 -13.57 -13.77
N MET A 30 7.19 -13.49 -12.68
CA MET A 30 5.96 -12.70 -12.64
C MET A 30 6.24 -11.21 -12.89
N PHE A 31 7.24 -10.61 -12.24
CA PHE A 31 7.59 -9.19 -12.45
C PHE A 31 7.89 -8.85 -13.92
N LYS A 32 8.46 -9.78 -14.69
CA LYS A 32 8.75 -9.58 -16.12
C LYS A 32 7.50 -9.41 -16.98
N THR A 33 6.36 -9.97 -16.56
CA THR A 33 5.09 -9.88 -17.29
C THR A 33 4.13 -8.88 -16.66
N VAL A 34 4.52 -8.17 -15.60
CA VAL A 34 3.67 -7.17 -14.94
C VAL A 34 3.36 -6.02 -15.89
N GLY A 35 2.07 -5.73 -16.06
CA GLY A 35 1.56 -4.68 -16.93
C GLY A 35 1.64 -4.97 -18.42
N ASP A 36 2.06 -6.16 -18.82
CA ASP A 36 1.93 -6.63 -20.20
C ASP A 36 0.51 -7.14 -20.49
N GLY A 37 -0.41 -7.17 -19.53
CA GLY A 37 -1.80 -7.65 -19.72
C GLY A 37 -1.95 -9.15 -20.02
N GLU A 38 -0.85 -9.88 -20.23
CA GLU A 38 -0.82 -11.33 -20.42
C GLU A 38 -1.15 -12.05 -19.10
N GLY A 39 -2.35 -12.62 -19.04
CA GLY A 39 -2.78 -13.52 -17.97
C GLY A 39 -3.54 -12.90 -16.79
N LYS A 40 -4.01 -11.65 -16.87
CA LYS A 40 -4.50 -10.92 -15.67
C LYS A 40 -5.87 -10.26 -15.73
N PHE A 41 -6.42 -9.99 -16.92
CA PHE A 41 -7.76 -9.40 -17.03
C PHE A 41 -8.82 -10.48 -17.25
N SER A 42 -9.86 -10.45 -16.42
CA SER A 42 -11.08 -11.20 -16.73
C SER A 42 -11.80 -10.54 -17.91
N PRO A 43 -12.39 -11.34 -18.81
CA PRO A 43 -13.26 -10.80 -19.84
C PRO A 43 -14.41 -9.99 -19.23
N SER A 44 -14.76 -8.86 -19.84
CA SER A 44 -15.98 -8.14 -19.50
C SER A 44 -17.05 -8.42 -20.56
N PRO A 45 -18.09 -9.22 -20.24
CA PRO A 45 -19.17 -9.46 -21.18
C PRO A 45 -19.86 -8.17 -21.64
N TYR A 46 -20.12 -7.26 -20.70
CA TYR A 46 -20.67 -5.93 -20.97
C TYR A 46 -19.87 -5.14 -22.02
N ASN A 47 -18.56 -4.98 -21.80
CA ASN A 47 -17.72 -4.20 -22.70
C ASN A 47 -17.52 -4.90 -24.05
N THR A 48 -17.33 -6.23 -24.03
CA THR A 48 -17.22 -7.04 -25.25
C THR A 48 -18.48 -6.93 -26.09
N ALA A 49 -19.66 -6.88 -25.46
CA ALA A 49 -20.93 -6.67 -26.14
C ALA A 49 -21.07 -5.27 -26.76
N TRP A 50 -20.49 -4.23 -26.16
CA TRP A 50 -20.44 -2.91 -26.79
C TRP A 50 -19.53 -2.88 -28.03
N VAL A 51 -18.34 -3.48 -27.94
CA VAL A 51 -17.42 -3.60 -29.07
C VAL A 51 -18.05 -4.41 -30.22
N ALA A 52 -18.83 -5.45 -29.89
CA ALA A 52 -19.57 -6.26 -30.87
C ALA A 52 -20.63 -5.47 -31.66
N ARG A 53 -21.03 -4.26 -31.23
CA ARG A 53 -22.04 -3.43 -31.93
C ARG A 53 -21.47 -2.69 -33.13
N ILE A 54 -20.15 -2.57 -33.24
CA ILE A 54 -19.47 -1.71 -34.20
C ILE A 54 -19.70 -2.22 -35.63
N PRO A 55 -20.26 -1.40 -36.54
CA PRO A 55 -20.43 -1.77 -37.95
C PRO A 55 -19.12 -1.60 -38.73
N THR A 56 -18.98 -2.36 -39.81
CA THR A 56 -17.86 -2.24 -40.77
C THR A 56 -17.84 -0.88 -41.47
N ILE A 57 -16.63 -0.27 -41.56
CA ILE A 57 -16.41 1.12 -42.03
C ILE A 57 -16.35 1.22 -43.56
N HIS A 58 -15.99 0.12 -44.24
CA HIS A 58 -15.70 0.12 -45.67
C HIS A 58 -16.43 -1.03 -46.39
N ASN A 59 -17.72 -0.83 -46.69
CA ASN A 59 -18.30 -1.51 -47.83
C ASN A 59 -19.63 -0.86 -48.27
N LEU A 60 -19.53 0.24 -49.02
CA LEU A 60 -20.67 0.82 -49.75
C LEU A 60 -21.30 -0.17 -50.75
N SER A 61 -20.60 -1.27 -51.05
CA SER A 61 -20.99 -2.33 -51.97
C SER A 61 -21.59 -3.57 -51.28
N ALA A 62 -21.56 -3.67 -49.94
CA ALA A 62 -22.12 -4.82 -49.24
C ALA A 62 -23.64 -4.64 -49.03
N PRO A 63 -24.44 -5.70 -49.24
CA PRO A 63 -25.90 -5.62 -49.17
C PRO A 63 -26.44 -5.39 -47.75
N ALA A 64 -25.61 -5.53 -46.71
CA ALA A 64 -25.97 -5.26 -45.32
C ALA A 64 -24.71 -4.93 -44.48
N PRO A 65 -24.84 -4.09 -43.44
CA PRO A 65 -23.77 -3.86 -42.47
C PRO A 65 -23.37 -5.18 -41.80
N ARG A 66 -22.07 -5.37 -41.57
CA ARG A 66 -21.52 -6.51 -40.81
C ARG A 66 -20.78 -6.02 -39.57
N PRO A 67 -20.66 -6.84 -38.51
CA PRO A 67 -19.84 -6.51 -37.35
C PRO A 67 -18.38 -6.30 -37.78
N HIS A 68 -17.75 -5.23 -37.30
CA HIS A 68 -16.34 -4.94 -37.57
C HIS A 68 -15.41 -5.91 -36.85
N PHE A 69 -15.79 -6.33 -35.63
CA PHE A 69 -15.07 -7.29 -34.81
C PHE A 69 -15.89 -8.58 -34.62
N PRO A 70 -16.05 -9.43 -35.64
CA PRO A 70 -16.90 -10.63 -35.56
C PRO A 70 -16.50 -11.58 -34.43
N GLN A 71 -15.20 -11.66 -34.09
CA GLN A 71 -14.69 -12.51 -33.02
C GLN A 71 -15.32 -12.19 -31.65
N THR A 72 -15.75 -10.95 -31.41
CA THR A 72 -16.43 -10.57 -30.17
C THR A 72 -17.83 -11.16 -30.06
N LEU A 73 -18.53 -11.35 -31.19
CA LEU A 73 -19.83 -12.04 -31.21
C LEU A 73 -19.67 -13.54 -30.98
N ASP A 74 -18.62 -14.14 -31.55
CA ASP A 74 -18.29 -15.54 -31.32
C ASP A 74 -18.01 -15.77 -29.84
N TRP A 75 -17.19 -14.92 -29.22
CA TRP A 75 -16.93 -14.97 -27.78
C TRP A 75 -18.22 -14.87 -26.95
N ILE A 76 -19.13 -13.94 -27.28
CA ILE A 76 -20.41 -13.80 -26.56
C ILE A 76 -21.23 -15.09 -26.68
N CYS A 77 -21.29 -15.71 -27.86
CA CYS A 77 -22.04 -16.95 -28.05
C CYS A 77 -21.44 -18.13 -27.27
N GLU A 78 -20.12 -18.21 -27.19
CA GLU A 78 -19.38 -19.31 -26.56
C GLU A 78 -19.30 -19.19 -25.03
N ASN A 79 -19.50 -18.00 -24.46
CA ASN A 79 -19.31 -17.73 -23.02
C ASN A 79 -20.63 -17.43 -22.26
N GLN A 80 -21.77 -17.90 -22.78
CA GLN A 80 -23.03 -17.89 -22.04
C GLN A 80 -23.02 -18.98 -20.96
N GLN A 81 -23.42 -18.63 -19.73
CA GLN A 81 -23.52 -19.59 -18.62
C GLN A 81 -24.74 -20.50 -18.75
N ASP A 82 -24.75 -21.59 -17.98
CA ASP A 82 -25.83 -22.60 -18.02
C ASP A 82 -27.20 -22.03 -17.64
N ASP A 83 -27.24 -21.02 -16.76
CA ASP A 83 -28.47 -20.31 -16.37
C ASP A 83 -28.98 -19.33 -17.44
N GLY A 84 -28.24 -19.16 -18.54
CA GLY A 84 -28.55 -18.24 -19.63
C GLY A 84 -27.98 -16.84 -19.46
N SER A 85 -27.30 -16.55 -18.35
CA SER A 85 -26.70 -15.24 -18.09
C SER A 85 -25.27 -15.12 -18.63
N TRP A 86 -24.75 -13.89 -18.61
CA TRP A 86 -23.33 -13.58 -18.73
C TRP A 86 -22.84 -12.87 -17.47
N GLY A 87 -21.58 -13.09 -17.11
CA GLY A 87 -20.91 -12.49 -15.96
C GLY A 87 -19.71 -13.31 -15.53
N LEU A 88 -19.05 -12.91 -14.44
CA LEU A 88 -17.96 -13.69 -13.86
C LEU A 88 -18.49 -15.03 -13.33
N ASP A 89 -17.70 -16.10 -13.52
CA ASP A 89 -18.03 -17.46 -13.09
C ASP A 89 -18.15 -17.56 -11.56
N HIS A 90 -19.06 -18.42 -11.09
CA HIS A 90 -19.41 -18.64 -9.68
C HIS A 90 -18.26 -19.24 -8.85
N SER A 91 -17.22 -19.73 -9.51
CA SER A 91 -16.00 -20.25 -8.87
C SER A 91 -15.19 -19.18 -8.15
N HIS A 92 -15.38 -17.89 -8.47
CA HIS A 92 -14.49 -16.80 -8.01
C HIS A 92 -15.19 -15.57 -7.42
N SER A 93 -16.52 -15.47 -7.44
CA SER A 93 -17.26 -14.33 -6.85
C SER A 93 -18.66 -14.72 -6.37
N LYS A 94 -19.19 -13.99 -5.36
CA LYS A 94 -20.60 -14.11 -4.95
C LYS A 94 -21.48 -13.69 -6.14
N PHE A 95 -22.53 -14.46 -6.43
CA PHE A 95 -23.52 -14.09 -7.44
C PHE A 95 -24.14 -12.73 -7.09
N ALA A 96 -24.00 -11.76 -7.99
CA ALA A 96 -24.64 -10.46 -7.90
C ALA A 96 -25.69 -10.36 -9.02
N CYS A 97 -26.97 -10.33 -8.66
CA CYS A 97 -28.06 -10.39 -9.65
C CYS A 97 -28.00 -9.17 -10.58
N ALA A 98 -27.79 -7.97 -10.03
CA ALA A 98 -27.69 -6.75 -10.82
C ALA A 98 -26.52 -6.75 -11.84
N ASP A 99 -25.36 -7.34 -11.50
CA ASP A 99 -24.25 -7.53 -12.44
C ASP A 99 -24.64 -8.49 -13.59
N ARG A 100 -25.29 -9.61 -13.26
CA ARG A 100 -25.75 -10.57 -14.27
C ARG A 100 -26.83 -9.98 -15.18
N LEU A 101 -27.76 -9.19 -14.64
CA LEU A 101 -28.75 -8.48 -15.44
C LEU A 101 -28.09 -7.53 -16.44
N LEU A 102 -27.12 -6.73 -15.99
CA LEU A 102 -26.40 -5.77 -16.83
C LEU A 102 -25.64 -6.47 -17.97
N ASN A 103 -24.80 -7.45 -17.63
CA ASN A 103 -24.00 -8.19 -18.60
C ASN A 103 -24.88 -8.96 -19.60
N THR A 104 -25.94 -9.62 -19.12
CA THR A 104 -26.84 -10.40 -19.98
C THR A 104 -27.60 -9.50 -20.95
N LEU A 105 -28.15 -8.38 -20.46
CA LEU A 105 -28.86 -7.43 -21.32
C LEU A 105 -27.91 -6.83 -22.38
N ALA A 106 -26.69 -6.47 -21.98
CA ALA A 106 -25.69 -5.96 -22.91
C ALA A 106 -25.36 -6.98 -24.01
N CYS A 107 -25.18 -8.27 -23.67
CA CYS A 107 -24.82 -9.36 -24.59
C CYS A 107 -25.94 -9.72 -25.59
N ILE A 108 -27.21 -9.74 -25.19
CA ILE A 108 -28.30 -10.13 -26.11
C ILE A 108 -28.57 -9.07 -27.19
N ILE A 109 -28.30 -7.79 -26.92
CA ILE A 109 -28.52 -6.68 -27.85
C ILE A 109 -27.73 -6.84 -29.16
N PRO A 110 -26.39 -7.00 -29.18
CA PRO A 110 -25.64 -7.19 -30.41
C PRO A 110 -26.01 -8.51 -31.11
N LEU A 111 -26.29 -9.59 -30.38
CA LEU A 111 -26.76 -10.85 -30.98
C LEU A 111 -28.07 -10.65 -31.76
N ALA A 112 -29.04 -9.95 -31.15
CA ALA A 112 -30.32 -9.61 -31.77
C ALA A 112 -30.13 -8.65 -32.96
N LYS A 113 -29.32 -7.58 -32.79
CA LYS A 113 -28.98 -6.60 -33.84
C LYS A 113 -28.43 -7.28 -35.09
N TRP A 114 -27.50 -8.21 -34.92
CA TRP A 114 -26.86 -8.94 -36.02
C TRP A 114 -27.60 -10.22 -36.45
N LYS A 115 -28.75 -10.51 -35.83
CA LYS A 115 -29.59 -11.69 -36.11
C LYS A 115 -28.82 -13.01 -36.00
N THR A 116 -27.89 -13.10 -35.05
CA THR A 116 -27.09 -14.29 -34.74
C THR A 116 -27.40 -14.80 -33.32
N GLY A 117 -26.92 -15.99 -32.95
CA GLY A 117 -27.04 -16.50 -31.57
C GLY A 117 -28.47 -16.65 -31.06
N ARG A 118 -29.44 -17.00 -31.91
CA ARG A 118 -30.88 -17.06 -31.55
C ARG A 118 -31.18 -17.85 -30.27
N GLN A 119 -30.52 -18.99 -30.07
CA GLN A 119 -30.68 -19.78 -28.84
C GLN A 119 -30.17 -19.03 -27.61
N SER A 120 -29.01 -18.38 -27.73
CA SER A 120 -28.42 -17.59 -26.65
C SER A 120 -29.28 -16.38 -26.28
N VAL A 121 -29.87 -15.70 -27.29
CA VAL A 121 -30.86 -14.63 -27.06
C VAL A 121 -32.08 -15.16 -26.30
N THR A 122 -32.65 -16.29 -26.71
CA THR A 122 -33.81 -16.89 -26.01
C THR A 122 -33.48 -17.23 -24.55
N LYS A 123 -32.33 -17.85 -24.30
CA LYS A 123 -31.87 -18.17 -22.93
C LYS A 123 -31.64 -16.90 -22.10
N GLY A 124 -30.99 -15.89 -22.67
CA GLY A 124 -30.74 -14.62 -21.99
C GLY A 124 -32.02 -13.86 -21.66
N VAL A 125 -32.98 -13.80 -22.59
CA VAL A 125 -34.31 -13.23 -22.33
C VAL A 125 -35.02 -13.99 -21.22
N HIS A 126 -34.97 -15.32 -21.23
CA HIS A 126 -35.57 -16.14 -20.16
C HIS A 126 -34.95 -15.83 -18.79
N PHE A 127 -33.62 -15.74 -18.71
CA PHE A 127 -32.91 -15.33 -17.50
C PHE A 127 -33.37 -13.94 -17.03
N LEU A 128 -33.33 -12.93 -17.91
CA LEU A 128 -33.70 -11.56 -17.57
C LEU A 128 -35.13 -11.48 -17.04
N ARG A 129 -36.11 -12.12 -17.70
CA ARG A 129 -37.51 -12.13 -17.23
C ARG A 129 -37.65 -12.70 -15.82
N ARG A 130 -36.99 -13.84 -15.56
CA ARG A 130 -37.03 -14.52 -14.26
C ARG A 130 -36.44 -13.68 -13.14
N HIS A 131 -35.36 -12.96 -13.42
CA HIS A 131 -34.57 -12.27 -12.39
C HIS A 131 -34.95 -10.79 -12.22
N MET A 132 -35.41 -10.11 -13.27
CA MET A 132 -35.87 -8.70 -13.19
C MET A 132 -37.07 -8.53 -12.26
N GLU A 133 -37.95 -9.52 -12.15
CA GLU A 133 -39.12 -9.45 -11.25
C GLU A 133 -38.76 -9.62 -9.77
N SER A 134 -37.60 -10.20 -9.48
CA SER A 134 -37.20 -10.62 -8.12
C SER A 134 -36.13 -9.74 -7.47
N ILE A 135 -35.64 -8.70 -8.16
CA ILE A 135 -34.62 -7.80 -7.59
C ILE A 135 -35.21 -7.03 -6.40
N LYS A 136 -34.63 -7.25 -5.21
CA LYS A 136 -35.03 -6.56 -3.97
C LYS A 136 -33.79 -6.06 -3.26
N GLN A 137 -33.67 -4.74 -3.10
CA GLN A 137 -32.67 -4.10 -2.22
C GLN A 137 -31.24 -4.63 -2.40
N GLU A 138 -30.81 -4.83 -3.65
CA GLU A 138 -29.43 -5.20 -3.96
C GLU A 138 -28.58 -3.96 -4.24
N ARG A 139 -27.27 -4.09 -4.00
CA ARG A 139 -26.27 -3.12 -4.42
C ARG A 139 -26.09 -3.16 -5.93
N LEU A 140 -26.27 -2.02 -6.60
CA LEU A 140 -26.21 -1.92 -8.05
C LEU A 140 -24.74 -1.74 -8.55
N PRO A 141 -24.39 -2.26 -9.75
CA PRO A 141 -23.12 -1.99 -10.41
C PRO A 141 -22.89 -0.50 -10.70
N ILE A 142 -21.63 -0.12 -10.99
CA ILE A 142 -21.27 1.25 -11.40
C ILE A 142 -22.12 1.68 -12.57
N ASP A 143 -22.62 2.91 -12.46
CA ASP A 143 -23.39 3.59 -13.49
C ASP A 143 -24.57 2.74 -13.96
N PHE A 144 -25.01 1.73 -13.21
CA PHE A 144 -26.14 0.89 -13.59
C PHE A 144 -27.38 1.76 -13.80
N GLU A 145 -27.61 2.74 -12.93
CA GLU A 145 -28.69 3.70 -13.07
C GLU A 145 -28.56 4.58 -14.32
N ILE A 146 -27.35 4.75 -14.83
CA ILE A 146 -27.06 5.48 -16.06
C ILE A 146 -27.17 4.52 -17.27
N VAL A 147 -26.37 3.46 -17.35
CA VAL A 147 -26.27 2.62 -18.55
C VAL A 147 -27.44 1.64 -18.72
N PHE A 148 -28.05 1.14 -17.64
CA PHE A 148 -29.08 0.09 -17.74
C PHE A 148 -30.38 0.57 -18.40
N PRO A 149 -30.91 1.77 -18.08
CA PRO A 149 -32.07 2.31 -18.80
C PRO A 149 -31.84 2.48 -20.30
N GLU A 150 -30.63 2.86 -20.72
CA GLU A 150 -30.29 3.01 -22.14
C GLU A 150 -30.30 1.66 -22.86
N LEU A 151 -29.73 0.62 -22.24
CA LEU A 151 -29.79 -0.74 -22.77
C LEU A 151 -31.22 -1.27 -22.88
N LEU A 152 -32.08 -0.94 -21.90
CA LEU A 152 -33.49 -1.31 -21.93
C LEU A 152 -34.23 -0.63 -23.08
N TYR A 153 -33.95 0.66 -23.31
CA TYR A 153 -34.51 1.39 -24.44
C TYR A 153 -34.11 0.75 -25.77
N GLU A 154 -32.83 0.39 -25.94
CA GLU A 154 -32.36 -0.32 -27.13
C GLU A 154 -32.99 -1.71 -27.31
N ALA A 155 -33.14 -2.47 -26.21
CA ALA A 155 -33.80 -3.78 -26.24
C ALA A 155 -35.27 -3.69 -26.66
N GLU A 156 -35.97 -2.64 -26.22
CA GLU A 156 -37.35 -2.35 -26.61
C GLU A 156 -37.45 -2.01 -28.11
N LEU A 157 -36.52 -1.21 -28.64
CA LEU A 157 -36.42 -0.94 -30.09
C LEU A 157 -36.19 -2.21 -30.93
N LEU A 158 -35.44 -3.17 -30.37
CA LEU A 158 -35.22 -4.49 -30.98
C LEU A 158 -36.37 -5.48 -30.77
N LYS A 159 -37.44 -5.08 -30.08
CA LYS A 159 -38.64 -5.89 -29.78
C LYS A 159 -38.32 -7.17 -29.00
N LEU A 160 -37.36 -7.11 -28.07
CA LEU A 160 -37.09 -8.22 -27.15
C LEU A 160 -38.23 -8.34 -26.13
N ASP A 161 -38.59 -9.56 -25.74
CA ASP A 161 -39.73 -9.83 -24.83
C ASP A 161 -39.30 -9.71 -23.35
N LEU A 162 -39.14 -8.47 -22.87
CA LEU A 162 -38.73 -8.15 -21.51
C LEU A 162 -39.82 -7.38 -20.74
N PRO A 163 -39.84 -7.44 -19.40
CA PRO A 163 -40.83 -6.73 -18.58
C PRO A 163 -40.43 -5.25 -18.40
N TYR A 164 -40.63 -4.42 -19.43
CA TYR A 164 -40.17 -3.01 -19.46
C TYR A 164 -40.85 -2.06 -18.45
N HIS A 165 -41.98 -2.46 -17.89
CA HIS A 165 -42.83 -1.60 -17.04
C HIS A 165 -42.82 -1.99 -15.56
N LEU A 166 -41.75 -2.65 -15.09
CA LEU A 166 -41.63 -2.99 -13.68
C LEU A 166 -41.44 -1.72 -12.82
N PRO A 167 -42.04 -1.63 -11.62
CA PRO A 167 -41.97 -0.43 -10.79
C PRO A 167 -40.55 0.04 -10.46
N TRP A 168 -39.61 -0.89 -10.22
CA TRP A 168 -38.23 -0.56 -9.91
C TRP A 168 -37.47 -0.02 -11.15
N LEU A 169 -37.86 -0.43 -12.37
CA LEU A 169 -37.29 0.13 -13.60
C LEU A 169 -37.71 1.58 -13.80
N GLU A 170 -38.95 1.91 -13.48
CA GLU A 170 -39.43 3.30 -13.48
C GLU A 170 -38.71 4.15 -12.42
N GLN A 171 -38.43 3.57 -11.25
CA GLN A 171 -37.62 4.24 -10.23
C GLN A 171 -36.20 4.54 -10.73
N ILE A 172 -35.54 3.59 -11.39
CA ILE A 172 -34.21 3.81 -11.94
C ILE A 172 -34.24 4.84 -13.08
N ARG A 173 -35.23 4.79 -13.97
CA ARG A 173 -35.42 5.83 -15.02
C ARG A 173 -35.59 7.22 -14.41
N CYS A 174 -36.38 7.35 -13.34
CA CYS A 174 -36.52 8.60 -12.61
C CYS A 174 -35.21 9.04 -11.92
N GLY A 175 -34.47 8.09 -11.33
CA GLY A 175 -33.16 8.32 -10.72
C GLY A 175 -32.16 8.86 -11.74
N ARG A 176 -32.07 8.18 -12.90
CA ARG A 176 -31.29 8.62 -14.06
C ARG A 176 -31.61 10.06 -14.45
N GLN A 177 -32.89 10.39 -14.65
CA GLN A 177 -33.27 11.75 -15.06
C GLN A 177 -32.84 12.81 -14.03
N LYS A 178 -32.92 12.49 -12.73
CA LYS A 178 -32.41 13.38 -11.66
C LYS A 178 -30.90 13.54 -11.77
N THR A 179 -30.14 12.47 -11.96
CA THR A 179 -28.69 12.52 -12.15
C THR A 179 -28.32 13.36 -13.37
N LEU A 180 -28.97 13.12 -14.52
CA LEU A 180 -28.75 13.90 -15.74
C LEU A 180 -29.06 15.39 -15.56
N SER A 181 -30.09 15.73 -14.78
CA SER A 181 -30.45 17.14 -14.53
C SER A 181 -29.43 17.90 -13.68
N LYS A 182 -28.58 17.19 -12.93
CA LYS A 182 -27.49 17.78 -12.13
C LYS A 182 -26.21 17.99 -12.93
N ILE A 183 -26.07 17.34 -14.09
CA ILE A 183 -24.87 17.48 -14.92
C ILE A 183 -24.90 18.84 -15.62
N CYS A 184 -23.93 19.70 -15.29
CA CYS A 184 -23.71 20.92 -16.04
C CYS A 184 -23.21 20.56 -17.45
N ARG A 185 -24.05 20.81 -18.45
CA ARG A 185 -23.74 20.46 -19.85
C ARG A 185 -22.51 21.19 -20.39
N GLU A 186 -22.17 22.35 -19.83
CA GLU A 186 -21.03 23.12 -20.32
C GLU A 186 -19.72 22.53 -19.80
N SER A 187 -19.60 22.32 -18.48
CA SER A 187 -18.41 21.71 -17.87
C SER A 187 -18.19 20.26 -18.27
N PHE A 188 -19.27 19.50 -18.52
CA PHE A 188 -19.19 18.11 -18.99
C PHE A 188 -18.39 17.92 -20.29
N HIS A 189 -18.25 18.98 -21.11
CA HIS A 189 -17.50 18.94 -22.37
C HIS A 189 -16.15 19.67 -22.30
N THR A 190 -15.80 20.28 -21.16
CA THR A 190 -14.53 20.98 -20.95
C THR A 190 -13.65 20.31 -19.92
N ASP A 191 -14.26 19.63 -18.95
CA ASP A 191 -13.58 19.08 -17.79
C ASP A 191 -13.63 17.55 -17.87
N ALA A 192 -12.50 16.90 -17.59
CA ALA A 192 -12.47 15.45 -17.46
C ALA A 192 -13.25 15.03 -16.21
N THR A 193 -14.38 14.35 -16.39
CA THR A 193 -15.26 13.90 -15.30
C THR A 193 -15.36 12.37 -15.29
N PRO A 194 -15.75 11.76 -14.14
CA PRO A 194 -16.01 10.32 -14.03
C PRO A 194 -16.94 9.77 -15.13
N PHE A 195 -17.88 10.60 -15.59
CA PHE A 195 -18.87 10.26 -16.59
C PHE A 195 -18.28 9.91 -17.97
N LEU A 196 -17.03 10.28 -18.27
CA LEU A 196 -16.34 9.85 -19.49
C LEU A 196 -16.16 8.32 -19.54
N TYR A 197 -16.19 7.62 -18.40
CA TYR A 197 -16.11 6.17 -18.33
C TYR A 197 -17.39 5.47 -18.84
N SER A 198 -18.53 6.17 -18.84
CA SER A 198 -19.85 5.62 -19.18
C SER A 198 -20.65 6.49 -20.17
N LEU A 199 -19.97 7.02 -21.20
CA LEU A 199 -20.61 7.83 -22.26
C LEU A 199 -21.71 7.06 -23.00
N GLU A 200 -21.61 5.74 -23.08
CA GLU A 200 -22.58 4.87 -23.69
C GLU A 200 -23.95 4.93 -23.02
N GLY A 201 -24.00 5.31 -21.74
CA GLY A 201 -25.21 5.58 -21.02
C GLY A 201 -25.65 7.04 -21.10
N LEU A 202 -24.88 7.98 -21.67
CA LEU A 202 -25.17 9.43 -21.61
C LEU A 202 -25.44 10.04 -23.00
N GLN A 203 -25.75 9.19 -23.99
CA GLN A 203 -25.83 9.55 -25.40
C GLN A 203 -26.73 10.76 -25.73
N GLU A 204 -27.78 10.98 -24.92
CA GLU A 204 -28.78 12.04 -25.11
C GLU A 204 -28.32 13.45 -24.73
N ILE A 205 -27.28 13.57 -23.89
CA ILE A 205 -26.76 14.86 -23.42
C ILE A 205 -25.39 15.23 -24.01
N ILE A 206 -24.75 14.30 -24.73
CA ILE A 206 -23.41 14.47 -25.30
C ILE A 206 -23.45 15.25 -26.62
N ASP A 207 -22.67 16.32 -26.69
CA ASP A 207 -22.17 16.88 -27.93
C ASP A 207 -20.90 16.12 -28.34
N TRP A 208 -21.08 15.19 -29.28
CA TRP A 208 -20.02 14.30 -29.74
C TRP A 208 -18.86 15.01 -30.42
N LYS A 209 -18.99 16.26 -30.86
CA LYS A 209 -17.84 17.02 -31.39
C LYS A 209 -17.00 17.59 -30.28
N ARG A 210 -17.65 18.11 -29.24
CA ARG A 210 -16.95 18.75 -28.11
C ARG A 210 -16.31 17.72 -27.20
N ILE A 211 -16.99 16.59 -26.94
CA ILE A 211 -16.50 15.55 -26.02
C ILE A 211 -15.17 14.95 -26.48
N MET A 212 -14.90 14.92 -27.79
CA MET A 212 -13.64 14.41 -28.35
C MET A 212 -12.41 15.20 -27.92
N ASN A 213 -12.58 16.44 -27.44
CA ASN A 213 -11.46 17.20 -26.85
C ASN A 213 -10.94 16.59 -25.55
N LEU A 214 -11.73 15.71 -24.91
CA LEU A 214 -11.39 15.02 -23.67
C LEU A 214 -10.94 13.57 -23.91
N GLN A 215 -10.73 13.18 -25.16
CA GLN A 215 -10.22 11.85 -25.52
C GLN A 215 -8.78 11.68 -25.02
N SER A 216 -8.47 10.51 -24.46
CA SER A 216 -7.12 10.13 -24.05
C SER A 216 -6.17 10.06 -25.26
N PRO A 217 -4.85 10.24 -25.05
CA PRO A 217 -3.85 10.15 -26.12
C PRO A 217 -3.85 8.82 -26.89
N ASP A 218 -4.24 7.73 -26.23
CA ASP A 218 -4.35 6.39 -26.82
C ASP A 218 -5.63 6.16 -27.64
N GLY A 219 -6.55 7.14 -27.63
CA GLY A 219 -7.84 7.08 -28.32
C GLY A 219 -9.01 6.65 -27.45
N SER A 220 -8.77 6.28 -26.19
CA SER A 220 -9.83 5.86 -25.27
C SER A 220 -10.57 7.03 -24.62
N PHE A 221 -11.72 6.73 -24.02
CA PHE A 221 -12.35 7.56 -23.00
C PHE A 221 -12.22 6.89 -21.64
N LEU A 222 -11.38 7.44 -20.75
CA LEU A 222 -11.03 6.87 -19.44
C LEU A 222 -10.75 5.37 -19.48
N ASN A 223 -10.01 4.90 -20.48
CA ASN A 223 -9.63 3.49 -20.65
C ASN A 223 -10.83 2.53 -20.78
N SER A 224 -12.05 3.02 -21.02
CA SER A 224 -13.30 2.23 -21.11
C SER A 224 -13.58 1.77 -22.54
N PRO A 225 -13.57 0.46 -22.85
CA PRO A 225 -13.92 -0.02 -24.18
C PRO A 225 -15.38 0.25 -24.57
N SER A 226 -16.35 0.19 -23.64
CA SER A 226 -17.76 0.49 -23.95
C SER A 226 -17.97 1.96 -24.34
N SER A 227 -17.42 2.87 -23.53
CA SER A 227 -17.49 4.31 -23.78
C SER A 227 -16.82 4.67 -25.11
N THR A 228 -15.63 4.11 -25.36
CA THR A 228 -14.88 4.33 -26.61
C THR A 228 -15.58 3.73 -27.83
N ALA A 229 -16.19 2.54 -27.71
CA ALA A 229 -17.00 1.94 -28.76
C ALA A 229 -18.23 2.81 -29.09
N CYS A 230 -18.88 3.37 -28.07
CA CYS A 230 -20.00 4.29 -28.28
C CYS A 230 -19.55 5.57 -29.01
N ALA A 231 -18.45 6.19 -28.55
CA ALA A 231 -17.87 7.36 -29.21
C ALA A 231 -17.53 7.07 -30.68
N PHE A 232 -16.91 5.93 -30.96
CA PHE A 232 -16.63 5.49 -32.32
C PHE A 232 -17.90 5.37 -33.18
N ILE A 233 -18.93 4.69 -32.67
CA ILE A 233 -20.21 4.49 -33.39
C ILE A 233 -20.86 5.83 -33.76
N LYS A 234 -20.68 6.87 -32.93
CA LYS A 234 -21.31 8.19 -33.13
C LYS A 234 -20.47 9.14 -33.97
N THR A 235 -19.16 8.99 -33.98
CA THR A 235 -18.22 9.97 -34.60
C THR A 235 -17.44 9.42 -35.78
N GLY A 236 -17.22 8.10 -35.84
CA GLY A 236 -16.28 7.48 -36.77
C GLY A 236 -14.81 7.79 -36.47
N ASP A 237 -14.48 8.24 -35.26
CA ASP A 237 -13.12 8.64 -34.88
C ASP A 237 -12.10 7.49 -34.98
N ILE A 238 -11.03 7.72 -35.73
CA ILE A 238 -10.04 6.68 -36.05
C ILE A 238 -9.24 6.28 -34.79
N LYS A 239 -8.93 7.22 -33.89
CA LYS A 239 -8.17 6.89 -32.67
C LYS A 239 -8.95 5.96 -31.74
N SER A 240 -10.26 6.17 -31.64
CA SER A 240 -11.17 5.30 -30.89
C SER A 240 -11.16 3.87 -31.46
N LEU A 241 -11.11 3.74 -32.79
CA LEU A 241 -10.99 2.44 -33.44
C LEU A 241 -9.61 1.80 -33.20
N ASP A 242 -8.54 2.58 -33.29
CA ASP A 242 -7.17 2.11 -33.05
C ASP A 242 -7.04 1.55 -31.63
N TYR A 243 -7.58 2.26 -30.62
CA TYR A 243 -7.63 1.79 -29.24
C TYR A 243 -8.31 0.41 -29.11
N LEU A 244 -9.51 0.27 -29.67
CA LEU A 244 -10.29 -0.97 -29.60
C LEU A 244 -9.60 -2.13 -30.35
N THR A 245 -9.00 -1.82 -31.49
CA THR A 245 -8.23 -2.78 -32.30
C THR A 245 -7.00 -3.25 -31.54
N ASN A 246 -6.25 -2.34 -30.93
CA ASN A 246 -5.08 -2.68 -30.11
C ASN A 246 -5.46 -3.52 -28.89
N THR A 247 -6.59 -3.20 -28.25
CA THR A 247 -7.13 -3.99 -27.14
C THR A 247 -7.46 -5.42 -27.59
N LEU A 248 -8.16 -5.58 -28.72
CA LEU A 248 -8.48 -6.90 -29.28
C LEU A 248 -7.25 -7.66 -29.80
N ASN A 249 -6.26 -6.98 -30.37
CA ASN A 249 -5.00 -7.61 -30.74
C ASN A 249 -4.31 -8.22 -29.52
N LYS A 250 -4.52 -7.64 -28.34
CA LYS A 250 -3.95 -8.15 -27.09
C LYS A 250 -4.74 -9.30 -26.47
N PHE A 251 -6.07 -9.20 -26.42
CA PHE A 251 -6.94 -10.16 -25.72
C PHE A 251 -7.62 -11.18 -26.65
N GLY A 252 -7.44 -11.05 -27.97
CA GLY A 252 -8.00 -11.93 -28.98
C GLY A 252 -9.46 -11.60 -29.32
N ASN A 253 -10.39 -12.18 -28.58
CA ASN A 253 -11.83 -12.18 -28.91
C ASN A 253 -12.72 -11.51 -27.86
N PHE A 254 -12.16 -10.98 -26.78
CA PHE A 254 -12.88 -10.20 -25.78
C PHE A 254 -12.13 -8.91 -25.43
N VAL A 255 -12.78 -8.02 -24.69
CA VAL A 255 -12.13 -6.87 -24.06
C VAL A 255 -12.41 -6.84 -22.55
N PRO A 256 -11.48 -6.32 -21.73
CA PRO A 256 -11.70 -6.11 -20.31
C PRO A 256 -12.65 -4.93 -20.06
N CYS A 257 -12.94 -4.64 -18.78
CA CYS A 257 -13.71 -3.44 -18.42
C CYS A 257 -12.91 -2.15 -18.53
N MET A 258 -11.59 -2.22 -18.40
CA MET A 258 -10.69 -1.08 -18.57
C MET A 258 -9.33 -1.54 -19.08
N TYR A 259 -8.70 -0.75 -19.96
CA TYR A 259 -7.35 -1.03 -20.49
C TYR A 259 -6.68 0.27 -21.00
N PRO A 260 -5.38 0.48 -20.79
CA PRO A 260 -4.45 -0.32 -19.97
C PRO A 260 -4.63 -0.10 -18.45
N LEU A 261 -4.07 -1.03 -17.64
CA LEU A 261 -3.86 -0.89 -16.18
C LEU A 261 -2.40 -1.15 -15.79
N ASP A 262 -1.50 -0.98 -16.74
CA ASP A 262 -0.07 -1.24 -16.66
C ASP A 262 0.62 -0.51 -15.50
N ILE A 263 0.20 0.73 -15.19
CA ILE A 263 0.70 1.51 -14.05
C ILE A 263 0.16 0.95 -12.72
N LEU A 264 -1.15 0.75 -12.63
CA LEU A 264 -1.81 0.24 -11.43
C LEU A 264 -1.27 -1.15 -11.06
N GLU A 265 -1.15 -2.06 -12.03
CA GLU A 265 -0.59 -3.40 -11.81
C GLU A 265 0.82 -3.36 -11.25
N ARG A 266 1.69 -2.48 -11.78
CA ARG A 266 3.08 -2.34 -11.33
C ARG A 266 3.15 -1.81 -9.90
N LEU A 267 2.48 -0.69 -9.64
CA LEU A 267 2.45 -0.06 -8.32
C LEU A 267 1.91 -1.00 -7.26
N TRP A 268 0.86 -1.73 -7.61
CA TRP A 268 0.21 -2.64 -6.68
C TRP A 268 1.00 -3.93 -6.45
N THR A 269 1.67 -4.46 -7.48
CA THR A 269 2.62 -5.58 -7.30
C THR A 269 3.75 -5.20 -6.34
N VAL A 270 4.31 -3.99 -6.51
CA VAL A 270 5.35 -3.46 -5.60
C VAL A 270 4.80 -3.31 -4.18
N ASP A 271 3.62 -2.72 -4.03
CA ASP A 271 3.00 -2.54 -2.73
C ASP A 271 2.77 -3.88 -2.01
N VAL A 272 2.26 -4.89 -2.70
CA VAL A 272 2.03 -6.22 -2.12
C VAL A 272 3.34 -6.85 -1.62
N VAL A 273 4.43 -6.83 -2.41
CA VAL A 273 5.69 -7.45 -1.96
C VAL A 273 6.33 -6.69 -0.79
N GLN A 274 6.19 -5.36 -0.74
CA GLN A 274 6.68 -4.53 0.36
C GLN A 274 5.88 -4.78 1.64
N ARG A 275 4.55 -4.84 1.54
CA ARG A 275 3.68 -5.11 2.70
C ARG A 275 3.80 -6.55 3.21
N LEU A 276 4.16 -7.50 2.35
CA LEU A 276 4.49 -8.87 2.74
C LEU A 276 5.89 -9.03 3.36
N GLY A 277 6.73 -7.99 3.35
CA GLY A 277 8.09 -8.03 3.91
C GLY A 277 9.10 -8.86 3.08
N ILE A 278 8.79 -9.13 1.81
CA ILE A 278 9.60 -9.96 0.90
C ILE A 278 10.29 -9.16 -0.21
N ASP A 279 10.12 -7.84 -0.22
CA ASP A 279 10.64 -6.89 -1.21
C ASP A 279 12.17 -6.91 -1.34
N ARG A 280 12.90 -7.23 -0.26
CA ARG A 280 14.36 -7.35 -0.28
C ARG A 280 14.90 -8.36 -1.29
N HIS A 281 14.07 -9.31 -1.74
CA HIS A 281 14.41 -10.30 -2.76
C HIS A 281 14.25 -9.79 -4.21
N PHE A 282 13.59 -8.64 -4.38
CA PHE A 282 13.09 -8.12 -5.66
C PHE A 282 13.50 -6.66 -5.94
N LYS A 283 14.61 -6.18 -5.37
CA LYS A 283 15.01 -4.76 -5.46
C LYS A 283 15.13 -4.23 -6.89
N GLU A 284 15.70 -5.04 -7.81
CA GLU A 284 15.84 -4.65 -9.21
C GLU A 284 14.49 -4.64 -9.93
N GLU A 285 13.66 -5.65 -9.71
CA GLU A 285 12.32 -5.74 -10.30
C GLU A 285 11.41 -4.60 -9.82
N ILE A 286 11.45 -4.28 -8.52
CA ILE A 286 10.73 -3.14 -7.94
C ILE A 286 11.19 -1.85 -8.61
N LYS A 287 12.50 -1.63 -8.72
CA LYS A 287 13.05 -0.43 -9.37
C LYS A 287 12.57 -0.30 -10.81
N VAL A 288 12.61 -1.38 -11.60
CA VAL A 288 12.11 -1.37 -12.99
C VAL A 288 10.62 -1.01 -13.05
N ALA A 289 9.81 -1.56 -12.16
CA ALA A 289 8.38 -1.28 -12.09
C ALA A 289 8.08 0.19 -11.71
N LEU A 290 8.83 0.74 -10.75
CA LEU A 290 8.68 2.12 -10.29
C LEU A 290 9.23 3.14 -11.27
N ASP A 291 10.37 2.86 -11.92
CA ASP A 291 10.90 3.69 -13.02
C ASP A 291 9.89 3.78 -14.17
N TYR A 292 9.16 2.70 -14.45
CA TYR A 292 8.05 2.74 -15.38
C TYR A 292 6.95 3.69 -14.90
N ALA A 293 6.40 3.47 -13.70
CA ALA A 293 5.31 4.28 -13.16
C ALA A 293 5.68 5.79 -13.06
N TYR A 294 6.91 6.09 -12.65
CA TYR A 294 7.43 7.45 -12.51
C TYR A 294 7.48 8.21 -13.84
N ARG A 295 7.77 7.53 -14.97
CA ARG A 295 7.75 8.16 -16.30
C ARG A 295 6.37 8.68 -16.68
N TYR A 296 5.30 8.00 -16.26
CA TYR A 296 3.91 8.40 -16.54
C TYR A 296 3.32 9.30 -15.47
N TRP A 297 3.84 9.27 -14.24
CA TRP A 297 3.49 10.21 -13.18
C TRP A 297 3.67 11.67 -13.65
N ASN A 298 4.82 11.97 -14.26
CA ASN A 298 5.14 13.30 -14.76
C ASN A 298 4.35 13.74 -16.00
N GLN A 299 3.58 12.83 -16.61
CA GLN A 299 2.77 13.12 -17.79
C GLN A 299 1.30 13.41 -17.44
N ASN A 300 0.93 13.40 -16.14
CA ASN A 300 -0.45 13.57 -15.65
C ASN A 300 -1.45 12.59 -16.29
N VAL A 301 -1.00 11.38 -16.62
CA VAL A 301 -1.84 10.33 -17.26
C VAL A 301 -2.64 9.53 -16.22
N ILE A 302 -2.46 9.79 -14.92
CA ILE A 302 -3.17 9.08 -13.85
C ILE A 302 -4.54 9.70 -13.64
N CYS A 303 -5.58 8.98 -14.04
CA CYS A 303 -6.95 9.47 -14.10
C CYS A 303 -7.83 9.02 -12.92
N ASP A 304 -7.29 8.32 -11.92
CA ASP A 304 -8.08 7.84 -10.77
C ASP A 304 -7.35 7.99 -9.44
N LEU A 305 -8.12 8.28 -8.38
CA LEU A 305 -7.61 8.54 -7.03
C LEU A 305 -6.86 7.33 -6.45
N ASN A 306 -7.31 6.10 -6.73
CA ASN A 306 -6.66 4.90 -6.19
C ASN A 306 -5.23 4.78 -6.71
N THR A 307 -5.07 4.86 -8.03
CA THR A 307 -3.76 4.80 -8.69
C THR A 307 -2.89 6.00 -8.31
N ALA A 308 -3.48 7.19 -8.16
CA ALA A 308 -2.75 8.40 -7.76
C ALA A 308 -2.22 8.30 -6.32
N ALA A 309 -3.06 7.90 -5.37
CA ALA A 309 -2.66 7.76 -3.97
C ALA A 309 -1.65 6.62 -3.77
N LEU A 310 -1.88 5.46 -4.42
CA LEU A 310 -0.95 4.33 -4.41
C LEU A 310 0.37 4.72 -5.06
N GLY A 311 0.32 5.38 -6.23
CA GLY A 311 1.49 5.88 -6.95
C GLY A 311 2.32 6.83 -6.12
N PHE A 312 1.69 7.87 -5.57
CA PHE A 312 2.32 8.83 -4.68
C PHE A 312 3.04 8.14 -3.52
N ARG A 313 2.32 7.26 -2.80
CA ARG A 313 2.85 6.58 -1.61
C ARG A 313 4.03 5.69 -1.98
N THR A 314 3.86 4.80 -2.96
CA THR A 314 4.87 3.82 -3.34
C THR A 314 6.09 4.50 -3.96
N LEU A 315 5.91 5.50 -4.81
CA LEU A 315 7.04 6.26 -5.38
C LEU A 315 7.81 7.02 -4.29
N ARG A 316 7.13 7.76 -3.42
CA ARG A 316 7.76 8.50 -2.32
C ARG A 316 8.50 7.58 -1.36
N PHE A 317 7.87 6.47 -0.96
CA PHE A 317 8.47 5.48 -0.06
C PHE A 317 9.78 4.90 -0.62
N ASN A 318 9.88 4.77 -1.94
CA ASN A 318 11.08 4.27 -2.62
C ASN A 318 12.05 5.38 -3.07
N GLY A 319 11.87 6.62 -2.60
CA GLY A 319 12.83 7.72 -2.79
C GLY A 319 12.68 8.50 -4.10
N TYR A 320 11.57 8.35 -4.82
CA TYR A 320 11.27 9.18 -5.99
C TYR A 320 10.72 10.55 -5.58
N ASP A 321 11.03 11.57 -6.37
CA ASP A 321 10.56 12.94 -6.16
C ASP A 321 9.14 13.12 -6.70
N VAL A 322 8.14 13.03 -5.83
CA VAL A 322 6.72 13.18 -6.17
C VAL A 322 6.06 14.22 -5.26
N SER A 323 5.28 15.13 -5.87
CA SER A 323 4.51 16.14 -5.14
C SER A 323 3.14 15.63 -4.71
N ALA A 324 2.74 15.92 -3.47
CA ALA A 324 1.41 15.65 -2.96
C ALA A 324 0.32 16.48 -3.67
N ASP A 325 0.70 17.57 -4.37
CA ASP A 325 -0.26 18.40 -5.10
C ASP A 325 -0.99 17.65 -6.23
N ALA A 326 -0.44 16.53 -6.72
CA ALA A 326 -1.14 15.66 -7.66
C ALA A 326 -2.49 15.15 -7.11
N LEU A 327 -2.64 15.04 -5.78
CA LEU A 327 -3.88 14.62 -5.14
C LEU A 327 -4.97 15.69 -5.17
N ARG A 328 -4.63 16.97 -5.45
CA ARG A 328 -5.61 18.05 -5.56
C ARG A 328 -6.59 17.84 -6.71
N ASN A 329 -6.19 17.11 -7.75
CA ASN A 329 -7.04 16.78 -8.89
C ASN A 329 -8.27 15.96 -8.49
N PHE A 330 -8.23 15.32 -7.31
CA PHE A 330 -9.28 14.46 -6.78
C PHE A 330 -10.00 15.10 -5.60
N LYS A 331 -9.90 16.42 -5.44
CA LYS A 331 -10.51 17.18 -4.36
C LYS A 331 -11.46 18.24 -4.92
N ASN A 332 -12.70 18.28 -4.44
CA ASN A 332 -13.69 19.25 -4.87
C ASN A 332 -13.56 20.59 -4.09
N GLU A 333 -14.35 21.59 -4.48
CA GLU A 333 -14.36 22.93 -3.86
C GLU A 333 -14.80 22.89 -2.38
N ASP A 334 -15.64 21.92 -2.00
CA ASP A 334 -16.12 21.71 -0.63
C ASP A 334 -15.06 21.05 0.27
N GLY A 335 -13.94 20.62 -0.30
CA GLY A 335 -12.83 20.03 0.44
C GLY A 335 -12.82 18.50 0.47
N GLU A 336 -13.78 17.86 -0.19
CA GLU A 336 -13.98 16.41 -0.19
C GLU A 336 -13.18 15.74 -1.30
N PHE A 337 -12.62 14.57 -0.98
CA PHE A 337 -11.94 13.75 -1.98
C PHE A 337 -12.93 12.83 -2.68
N PHE A 338 -12.80 12.70 -4.00
CA PHE A 338 -13.69 11.88 -4.82
C PHE A 338 -12.91 10.91 -5.70
N CYS A 339 -13.52 9.76 -6.00
CA CYS A 339 -12.99 8.79 -6.95
C CYS A 339 -13.50 9.10 -8.36
N CYS A 340 -12.61 9.00 -9.36
CA CYS A 340 -13.00 9.18 -10.77
C CYS A 340 -13.85 8.02 -11.33
N LEU A 341 -14.02 6.96 -10.56
CA LEU A 341 -14.93 5.84 -10.84
C LEU A 341 -16.12 6.02 -9.88
N GLY A 342 -17.32 6.18 -10.42
CA GLY A 342 -18.48 6.67 -9.67
C GLY A 342 -18.84 5.90 -8.37
N PRO A 343 -19.76 6.47 -7.56
CA PRO A 343 -20.00 6.14 -6.14
C PRO A 343 -20.53 4.72 -5.82
N ALA A 344 -20.68 3.82 -6.80
CA ALA A 344 -21.29 2.50 -6.59
C ALA A 344 -20.28 1.34 -6.44
N GLN A 345 -18.99 1.56 -6.69
CA GLN A 345 -17.95 0.67 -6.17
C GLN A 345 -17.51 1.12 -4.80
N ALA A 346 -18.40 1.13 -3.81
CA ALA A 346 -17.96 1.39 -2.44
C ALA A 346 -16.79 0.49 -1.95
N HIS A 347 -16.44 -0.62 -2.64
CA HIS A 347 -15.16 -1.35 -2.45
C HIS A 347 -13.94 -0.68 -3.11
N LYS A 348 -14.03 -0.17 -4.35
CA LYS A 348 -12.92 0.60 -4.96
C LYS A 348 -12.83 2.00 -4.39
N GLU A 349 -13.95 2.58 -3.97
CA GLU A 349 -13.99 3.82 -3.19
C GLU A 349 -13.32 3.58 -1.84
N LEU A 350 -13.64 2.49 -1.13
CA LEU A 350 -12.93 2.11 0.10
C LEU A 350 -11.43 1.88 -0.13
N ALA A 351 -11.05 1.15 -1.19
CA ALA A 351 -9.64 0.94 -1.54
C ALA A 351 -8.92 2.26 -1.86
N SER A 352 -9.58 3.18 -2.57
CA SER A 352 -9.05 4.51 -2.87
C SER A 352 -8.85 5.32 -1.59
N MET A 353 -9.86 5.33 -0.71
CA MET A 353 -9.80 6.04 0.57
C MET A 353 -8.75 5.44 1.51
N LEU A 354 -8.57 4.12 1.51
CA LEU A 354 -7.53 3.43 2.27
C LEU A 354 -6.14 3.76 1.72
N ASN A 355 -5.95 3.77 0.40
CA ASN A 355 -4.68 4.16 -0.21
C ASN A 355 -4.38 5.64 0.03
N LEU A 356 -5.37 6.52 -0.01
CA LEU A 356 -5.24 7.93 0.32
C LEU A 356 -4.91 8.14 1.81
N TYR A 357 -5.54 7.38 2.71
CA TYR A 357 -5.22 7.37 4.13
C TYR A 357 -3.75 7.00 4.34
N ARG A 358 -3.29 5.88 3.77
CA ARG A 358 -1.89 5.44 3.87
C ARG A 358 -0.92 6.41 3.22
N ALA A 359 -1.30 7.05 2.11
CA ALA A 359 -0.49 8.08 1.47
C ALA A 359 -0.26 9.27 2.39
N SER A 360 -1.25 9.61 3.24
CA SER A 360 -1.14 10.70 4.20
C SER A 360 -0.15 10.46 5.35
N ASP A 361 0.33 9.23 5.56
CA ASP A 361 1.38 8.91 6.53
C ASP A 361 2.79 9.37 6.06
N LEU A 362 2.96 9.71 4.77
CA LEU A 362 4.23 10.14 4.19
C LEU A 362 4.31 11.66 3.99
N ASP A 363 3.72 12.44 4.89
CA ASP A 363 3.71 13.90 4.77
C ASP A 363 5.05 14.56 5.07
N PHE A 364 5.36 15.61 4.31
CA PHE A 364 6.46 16.53 4.60
C PHE A 364 5.94 17.86 5.13
N PRO A 365 6.77 18.60 5.91
CA PRO A 365 6.37 19.90 6.44
C PRO A 365 5.88 20.86 5.34
N GLY A 366 4.64 21.34 5.49
CA GLY A 366 3.99 22.27 4.57
C GLY A 366 2.99 21.63 3.60
N GLU A 367 2.92 20.29 3.52
CA GLU A 367 1.98 19.59 2.64
C GLU A 367 0.56 19.48 3.25
N ASN A 368 -0.15 20.60 3.29
CA ASN A 368 -1.49 20.67 3.89
C ASN A 368 -2.52 19.71 3.24
N ILE A 369 -2.35 19.40 1.95
CA ILE A 369 -3.24 18.48 1.23
C ILE A 369 -3.26 17.07 1.85
N LEU A 370 -2.13 16.61 2.42
CA LEU A 370 -2.05 15.29 3.07
C LEU A 370 -2.71 15.31 4.45
N LYS A 371 -2.64 16.43 5.18
CA LYS A 371 -3.37 16.61 6.44
C LYS A 371 -4.89 16.61 6.22
N GLU A 372 -5.32 17.30 5.18
CA GLU A 372 -6.72 17.31 4.74
C GLU A 372 -7.17 15.91 4.30
N ALA A 373 -6.35 15.22 3.50
CA ALA A 373 -6.59 13.83 3.09
C ALA A 373 -6.72 12.90 4.29
N ARG A 374 -5.83 13.02 5.29
CA ARG A 374 -5.89 12.23 6.53
C ARG A 374 -7.18 12.46 7.28
N ALA A 375 -7.58 13.73 7.47
CA ALA A 375 -8.80 14.08 8.19
C ALA A 375 -10.05 13.55 7.48
N PHE A 376 -10.14 13.75 6.17
CA PHE A 376 -11.25 13.27 5.34
C PHE A 376 -11.37 11.75 5.37
N THR A 377 -10.28 11.05 5.03
CA THR A 377 -10.28 9.58 4.95
C THR A 377 -10.47 8.92 6.31
N SER A 378 -9.97 9.50 7.40
CA SER A 378 -10.23 8.99 8.76
C SER A 378 -11.73 8.95 9.07
N THR A 379 -12.44 10.04 8.78
CA THR A 379 -13.90 10.14 8.99
C THR A 379 -14.62 9.14 8.09
N TYR A 380 -14.30 9.14 6.79
CA TYR A 380 -14.90 8.23 5.82
C TYR A 380 -14.74 6.76 6.22
N LEU A 381 -13.52 6.33 6.56
CA LEU A 381 -13.22 4.94 6.92
C LEU A 381 -13.92 4.55 8.24
N GLN A 382 -14.01 5.45 9.21
CA GLN A 382 -14.75 5.20 10.45
C GLN A 382 -16.26 5.04 10.22
N GLU A 383 -16.83 5.78 9.27
CA GLU A 383 -18.24 5.66 8.87
C GLU A 383 -18.50 4.38 8.08
N ALA A 384 -17.65 4.08 7.09
CA ALA A 384 -17.72 2.85 6.31
C ALA A 384 -17.66 1.60 7.22
N VAL A 385 -16.82 1.61 8.26
CA VAL A 385 -16.75 0.51 9.24
C VAL A 385 -18.05 0.33 10.05
N LYS A 386 -18.87 1.36 10.22
CA LYS A 386 -20.17 1.27 10.92
C LYS A 386 -21.27 0.68 10.04
N GLU A 387 -21.26 0.98 8.74
CA GLU A 387 -22.32 0.57 7.82
C GLU A 387 -22.16 -0.87 7.30
N TRP A 388 -20.93 -1.42 7.31
CA TRP A 388 -20.61 -2.70 6.67
C TRP A 388 -20.50 -3.85 7.67
N GLU A 389 -21.63 -4.28 8.27
CA GLU A 389 -21.67 -5.42 9.21
C GLU A 389 -21.30 -6.79 8.57
N GLU A 390 -21.36 -6.94 7.24
CA GLU A 390 -21.00 -8.18 6.54
C GLU A 390 -19.51 -8.54 6.62
N PHE A 391 -18.67 -7.60 7.07
CA PHE A 391 -17.23 -7.74 7.20
C PHE A 391 -16.75 -7.73 8.66
N LYS A 392 -17.47 -8.41 9.57
CA LYS A 392 -17.05 -8.59 10.98
C LYS A 392 -15.61 -9.10 11.14
N LEU A 393 -15.07 -9.83 10.16
CA LEU A 393 -13.68 -10.32 10.15
C LEU A 393 -12.65 -9.29 9.61
N GLU A 394 -13.12 -8.27 8.87
CA GLU A 394 -12.33 -7.25 8.17
C GLU A 394 -12.25 -5.92 8.95
N LYS A 395 -13.25 -5.64 9.81
CA LYS A 395 -13.25 -4.46 10.71
C LYS A 395 -11.97 -4.34 11.54
N ASN A 396 -11.51 -5.42 12.16
CA ASN A 396 -10.27 -5.41 12.96
C ASN A 396 -9.01 -5.30 12.08
N LYS A 397 -9.07 -5.74 10.81
CA LYS A 397 -7.96 -5.65 9.86
C LYS A 397 -7.82 -4.24 9.28
N LEU A 398 -8.92 -3.61 8.88
CA LEU A 398 -8.96 -2.20 8.44
C LEU A 398 -8.47 -1.25 9.55
N LEU A 399 -8.85 -1.51 10.82
CA LEU A 399 -8.37 -0.73 11.96
C LEU A 399 -6.87 -0.95 12.25
N MET A 400 -6.34 -2.17 12.05
CA MET A 400 -4.90 -2.46 12.12
C MET A 400 -4.12 -1.87 10.92
N GLU A 401 -4.73 -1.83 9.74
CA GLU A 401 -4.15 -1.27 8.51
C GLU A 401 -4.08 0.26 8.53
N ALA A 402 -4.95 0.91 9.32
CA ALA A 402 -4.95 2.36 9.53
C ALA A 402 -4.02 2.80 10.69
N SER A 403 -3.48 1.88 11.49
CA SER A 403 -2.51 2.25 12.52
C SER A 403 -1.11 2.45 11.92
N THR A 404 -0.58 3.67 12.05
CA THR A 404 0.64 4.21 11.42
C THR A 404 1.94 3.46 11.76
N PHE A 405 1.95 2.56 12.76
CA PHE A 405 3.11 1.74 13.09
C PHE A 405 3.11 0.43 12.31
N HIS A 406 3.52 0.51 11.04
CA HIS A 406 3.79 -0.66 10.21
C HIS A 406 5.02 -1.41 10.73
N PHE A 407 4.80 -2.36 11.63
CA PHE A 407 5.79 -3.39 11.91
C PHE A 407 5.95 -4.25 10.65
N PRO A 408 7.17 -4.46 10.12
CA PRO A 408 7.43 -5.24 8.89
C PRO A 408 6.95 -6.71 8.93
N LEU A 409 6.37 -7.16 10.04
CA LEU A 409 6.12 -8.57 10.38
C LEU A 409 4.63 -8.92 10.49
N ILE A 410 3.70 -7.98 10.30
CA ILE A 410 2.26 -8.25 10.44
C ILE A 410 1.64 -8.59 9.06
N ILE A 411 1.83 -9.84 8.64
CA ILE A 411 1.23 -10.45 7.43
C ILE A 411 -0.31 -10.31 7.41
N SER A 412 -0.97 -10.16 8.56
CA SER A 412 -2.43 -10.11 8.66
C SER A 412 -3.09 -8.90 7.97
N THR A 413 -2.32 -7.86 7.66
CA THR A 413 -2.78 -6.61 7.04
C THR A 413 -2.87 -6.66 5.51
N VAL A 414 -2.35 -7.69 4.84
CA VAL A 414 -2.28 -7.71 3.35
C VAL A 414 -3.48 -8.41 2.69
N VAL A 415 -4.48 -8.82 3.48
CA VAL A 415 -5.55 -9.72 3.01
C VAL A 415 -6.42 -9.08 1.92
N HIS A 416 -6.77 -7.80 2.03
CA HIS A 416 -7.64 -7.15 1.03
C HIS A 416 -6.92 -6.97 -0.32
N ASP A 417 -5.67 -6.54 -0.29
CA ASP A 417 -4.84 -6.35 -1.49
C ASP A 417 -4.40 -7.67 -2.12
N LEU A 418 -4.46 -8.79 -1.43
CA LEU A 418 -4.25 -10.09 -2.09
C LEU A 418 -5.48 -10.53 -2.89
N LEU A 419 -6.69 -10.08 -2.54
CA LEU A 419 -7.95 -10.54 -3.13
C LEU A 419 -8.15 -10.16 -4.60
N LEU A 420 -7.49 -9.11 -5.09
CA LEU A 420 -7.61 -8.72 -6.50
C LEU A 420 -6.59 -9.46 -7.40
N MET A 421 -5.70 -10.29 -6.82
CA MET A 421 -4.62 -10.94 -7.59
C MET A 421 -5.14 -12.25 -8.19
N PRO A 422 -4.62 -12.66 -9.36
CA PRO A 422 -4.82 -14.02 -9.85
C PRO A 422 -4.47 -15.04 -8.78
N ILE A 423 -5.30 -16.07 -8.61
CA ILE A 423 -5.19 -17.04 -7.50
C ILE A 423 -3.80 -17.68 -7.42
N GLY A 424 -3.21 -18.03 -8.57
CA GLY A 424 -1.86 -18.57 -8.63
C GLY A 424 -0.81 -17.60 -8.06
N TYR A 425 -0.88 -16.32 -8.46
CA TYR A 425 0.07 -15.30 -8.00
C TYR A 425 -0.07 -15.01 -6.50
N ARG A 426 -1.32 -14.95 -6.03
CA ARG A 426 -1.63 -14.83 -4.60
C ARG A 426 -1.01 -15.96 -3.79
N GLN A 427 -1.18 -17.19 -4.25
CA GLN A 427 -0.69 -18.37 -3.54
C GLN A 427 0.83 -18.39 -3.48
N THR A 428 1.52 -18.12 -4.59
CA THR A 428 2.98 -18.07 -4.65
C THR A 428 3.56 -16.97 -3.74
N MET A 429 3.02 -15.75 -3.78
CA MET A 429 3.51 -14.65 -2.93
C MET A 429 3.26 -14.90 -1.44
N LEU A 430 2.09 -15.42 -1.08
CA LEU A 430 1.78 -15.78 0.31
C LEU A 430 2.65 -16.92 0.83
N GLU A 431 2.88 -17.95 0.01
CA GLU A 431 3.75 -19.06 0.38
C GLU A 431 5.17 -18.56 0.65
N LEU A 432 5.71 -17.69 -0.21
CA LEU A 432 7.02 -17.09 0.03
C LEU A 432 7.03 -16.28 1.32
N ALA A 433 6.04 -15.41 1.53
CA ALA A 433 5.99 -14.56 2.72
C ALA A 433 5.97 -15.36 4.03
N ILE A 434 5.14 -16.41 4.11
CA ILE A 434 5.07 -17.28 5.28
C ILE A 434 6.39 -18.03 5.49
N LEU A 435 6.95 -18.60 4.43
CA LEU A 435 8.17 -19.37 4.49
C LEU A 435 9.37 -18.51 4.91
N ASP A 436 9.51 -17.34 4.29
CA ASP A 436 10.57 -16.39 4.54
C ASP A 436 10.48 -15.80 5.96
N TYR A 437 9.27 -15.49 6.43
CA TYR A 437 9.01 -15.09 7.81
C TYR A 437 9.46 -16.17 8.81
N ASN A 438 9.10 -17.44 8.59
CA ASN A 438 9.46 -18.52 9.50
C ASN A 438 10.98 -18.74 9.54
N ILE A 439 11.66 -18.60 8.40
CA ILE A 439 13.13 -18.66 8.29
C ILE A 439 13.77 -17.54 9.11
N LEU A 440 13.29 -16.30 8.95
CA LEU A 440 13.78 -15.14 9.72
C LEU A 440 13.53 -15.32 11.22
N GLN A 441 12.31 -15.70 11.60
CA GLN A 441 11.92 -15.90 12.99
C GLN A 441 12.79 -16.98 13.66
N SER A 442 13.08 -18.09 12.98
CA SER A 442 13.96 -19.15 13.50
C SER A 442 15.39 -18.65 13.77
N GLN A 443 15.91 -17.79 12.88
CA GLN A 443 17.19 -17.12 13.12
C GLN A 443 17.10 -16.19 14.32
N HIS A 444 16.06 -15.36 14.41
CA HIS A 444 15.89 -14.42 15.51
C HIS A 444 15.71 -15.12 16.87
N GLN A 445 15.06 -16.28 16.91
CA GLN A 445 14.97 -17.11 18.11
C GLN A 445 16.34 -17.65 18.55
N SER A 446 17.19 -18.00 17.58
CA SER A 446 18.56 -18.44 17.86
C SER A 446 19.41 -17.30 18.43
N GLU A 447 19.29 -16.10 17.86
CA GLU A 447 19.92 -14.87 18.37
C GLU A 447 19.41 -14.54 19.78
N LEU A 448 18.10 -14.63 20.01
CA LEU A 448 17.51 -14.39 21.32
C LEU A 448 18.03 -15.37 22.38
N LYS A 449 18.23 -16.65 22.03
CA LYS A 449 18.85 -17.64 22.92
C LYS A 449 20.27 -17.25 23.31
N LEU A 450 21.06 -16.72 22.36
CA LEU A 450 22.41 -16.21 22.64
C LEU A 450 22.36 -15.02 23.61
N ILE A 451 21.44 -14.09 23.38
CA ILE A 451 21.25 -12.90 24.22
C ILE A 451 20.79 -13.29 25.63
N SER A 452 19.80 -14.17 25.77
CA SER A 452 19.33 -14.63 27.08
C SER A 452 20.42 -15.41 27.82
N THR A 453 21.24 -16.19 27.11
CA THR A 453 22.39 -16.88 27.72
C THR A 453 23.46 -15.88 28.17
N TRP A 454 23.75 -14.87 27.35
CA TRP A 454 24.66 -13.78 27.72
C TRP A 454 24.14 -13.02 28.95
N TRP A 455 22.84 -12.72 28.99
CA TRP A 455 22.20 -12.01 30.09
C TRP A 455 22.28 -12.79 31.40
N ALA A 456 21.92 -14.07 31.38
CA ALA A 456 21.96 -14.94 32.55
C ALA A 456 23.37 -15.11 33.14
N ASN A 457 24.41 -14.94 32.32
CA ASN A 457 25.81 -15.00 32.74
C ASN A 457 26.41 -13.62 33.05
N SER A 458 25.62 -12.54 32.99
CA SER A 458 26.12 -11.19 33.25
C SER A 458 26.37 -10.98 34.75
N SER A 459 27.39 -10.18 35.05
CA SER A 459 27.74 -9.81 36.44
C SER A 459 26.68 -8.95 37.12
N VAL A 460 25.74 -8.39 36.34
CA VAL A 460 24.67 -7.51 36.81
C VAL A 460 23.30 -8.19 36.90
N PHE A 461 23.20 -9.48 36.54
CA PHE A 461 21.93 -10.21 36.52
C PHE A 461 21.20 -10.24 37.87
N HIS A 462 21.93 -10.22 38.99
CA HIS A 462 21.37 -10.37 40.33
C HIS A 462 20.85 -9.06 40.96
N TRP A 463 20.96 -7.92 40.28
CA TRP A 463 20.48 -6.66 40.84
C TRP A 463 19.00 -6.46 40.49
N ASP A 464 18.23 -6.03 41.50
CA ASP A 464 16.79 -5.82 41.40
C ASP A 464 16.40 -4.34 41.21
N PHE A 465 17.36 -3.42 41.23
CA PHE A 465 17.08 -1.98 41.12
C PHE A 465 16.76 -1.53 39.68
N PHE A 466 17.07 -2.36 38.66
CA PHE A 466 16.79 -2.06 37.26
C PHE A 466 15.99 -3.19 36.61
N ARG A 467 15.18 -2.86 35.60
CA ARG A 467 14.29 -3.83 34.94
C ARG A 467 15.02 -4.70 33.92
N HIS A 468 14.78 -6.01 33.95
CA HIS A 468 15.40 -6.98 33.04
C HIS A 468 14.73 -6.97 31.66
N ARG A 469 15.14 -6.06 30.77
CA ARG A 469 14.46 -5.78 29.49
C ARG A 469 15.16 -6.32 28.23
N HIS A 470 16.21 -7.14 28.36
CA HIS A 470 17.02 -7.62 27.22
C HIS A 470 16.22 -8.23 26.05
N VAL A 471 15.13 -8.96 26.32
CA VAL A 471 14.24 -9.52 25.27
C VAL A 471 13.46 -8.42 24.54
N GLU A 472 12.95 -7.44 25.29
CA GLU A 472 12.22 -6.29 24.76
C GLU A 472 13.13 -5.42 23.88
N LEU A 473 14.34 -5.14 24.37
CA LEU A 473 15.36 -4.37 23.64
C LEU A 473 15.80 -5.06 22.36
N TYR A 474 15.89 -6.40 22.37
CA TYR A 474 16.12 -7.16 21.15
C TYR A 474 14.96 -7.04 20.17
N PHE A 475 13.72 -7.16 20.65
CA PHE A 475 12.52 -7.04 19.83
C PHE A 475 12.43 -5.67 19.14
N TRP A 476 12.72 -4.58 19.85
CA TRP A 476 12.74 -3.22 19.29
C TRP A 476 13.62 -3.12 18.03
N TRP A 477 14.79 -3.74 18.04
CA TRP A 477 15.71 -3.67 16.91
C TRP A 477 15.40 -4.67 15.80
N VAL A 478 14.91 -5.87 16.14
CA VAL A 478 14.39 -6.82 15.14
C VAL A 478 13.29 -6.19 14.30
N CYS A 479 12.40 -5.40 14.91
CA CYS A 479 11.35 -4.70 14.19
C CYS A 479 11.85 -3.68 13.15
N SER A 480 13.09 -3.21 13.30
CA SER A 480 13.69 -2.18 12.43
C SER A 480 14.71 -2.75 11.43
N LEU A 481 15.49 -3.76 11.84
CA LEU A 481 16.59 -4.37 11.09
C LEU A 481 16.49 -5.90 11.21
N PHE A 482 15.56 -6.51 10.49
CA PHE A 482 15.25 -7.93 10.61
C PHE A 482 16.12 -8.83 9.72
N GLU A 483 16.83 -8.28 8.74
CA GLU A 483 17.47 -9.08 7.70
C GLU A 483 18.63 -9.95 8.23
N PRO A 484 18.87 -11.14 7.66
CA PRO A 484 19.83 -12.11 8.19
C PRO A 484 21.23 -11.56 8.40
N GLN A 485 21.71 -10.73 7.48
CA GLN A 485 23.06 -10.16 7.50
C GLN A 485 23.31 -9.19 8.67
N PHE A 486 22.26 -8.67 9.31
CA PHE A 486 22.39 -7.71 10.41
C PHE A 486 22.36 -8.35 11.80
N SER A 487 22.61 -9.66 11.90
CA SER A 487 22.66 -10.42 13.16
C SER A 487 23.61 -9.80 14.20
N ALA A 488 24.84 -9.45 13.78
CA ALA A 488 25.83 -8.83 14.66
C ALA A 488 25.37 -7.47 15.19
N ALA A 489 24.75 -6.65 14.32
CA ALA A 489 24.21 -5.34 14.70
C ALA A 489 23.06 -5.48 15.71
N ARG A 490 22.14 -6.43 15.52
CA ARG A 490 21.06 -6.72 16.50
C ARG A 490 21.60 -7.15 17.85
N ILE A 491 22.51 -8.12 17.87
CA ILE A 491 23.08 -8.64 19.13
C ILE A 491 23.87 -7.55 19.85
N GLY A 492 24.72 -6.81 19.13
CA GLY A 492 25.52 -5.73 19.71
C GLY A 492 24.65 -4.59 20.24
N PHE A 493 23.63 -4.17 19.48
CA PHE A 493 22.65 -3.19 19.93
C PHE A 493 21.98 -3.62 21.24
N THR A 494 21.48 -4.84 21.33
CA THR A 494 20.78 -5.29 22.54
C THR A 494 21.67 -5.24 23.77
N LYS A 495 22.94 -5.66 23.63
CA LYS A 495 23.91 -5.59 24.75
C LYS A 495 24.17 -4.15 25.17
N LEU A 496 24.37 -3.28 24.20
CA LEU A 496 24.64 -1.86 24.43
C LEU A 496 23.44 -1.17 25.09
N ALA A 497 22.23 -1.35 24.55
CA ALA A 497 21.00 -0.83 25.11
C ALA A 497 20.79 -1.32 26.55
N THR A 498 21.07 -2.60 26.84
CA THR A 498 20.97 -3.13 28.21
C THR A 498 21.93 -2.43 29.16
N SER A 499 23.16 -2.12 28.72
CA SER A 499 24.11 -1.33 29.50
C SER A 499 23.64 0.12 29.70
N PHE A 500 22.95 0.70 28.72
CA PHE A 500 22.46 2.08 28.81
C PHE A 500 21.33 2.20 29.82
N PHE A 501 20.31 1.35 29.73
CA PHE A 501 19.21 1.37 30.70
C PHE A 501 19.69 1.06 32.13
N LEU A 502 20.74 0.25 32.29
CA LEU A 502 21.38 0.07 33.60
C LEU A 502 22.02 1.37 34.12
N ILE A 503 22.68 2.14 33.25
CA ILE A 503 23.30 3.41 33.62
C ILE A 503 22.23 4.47 33.88
N ASP A 504 21.20 4.53 33.05
CA ASP A 504 20.01 5.39 33.19
C ASP A 504 19.40 5.27 34.60
N ASP A 505 19.01 4.05 35.01
CA ASP A 505 18.44 3.76 36.34
C ASP A 505 19.40 4.12 37.51
N ILE A 506 20.72 4.14 37.25
CA ILE A 506 21.72 4.60 38.25
C ILE A 506 21.71 6.11 38.37
N TYR A 507 21.62 6.85 37.26
CA TYR A 507 21.70 8.32 37.29
C TYR A 507 20.39 8.99 37.71
N ASP A 508 19.23 8.45 37.33
CA ASP A 508 17.94 9.10 37.56
C ASP A 508 17.27 8.69 38.89
N THR A 509 17.60 7.50 39.41
CA THR A 509 16.86 6.89 40.53
C THR A 509 17.76 6.44 41.66
N TYR A 510 18.80 5.64 41.39
CA TYR A 510 19.47 4.87 42.45
C TYR A 510 20.73 5.55 43.05
N GLY A 511 21.52 6.22 42.21
CA GLY A 511 22.79 6.82 42.61
C GLY A 511 22.60 8.17 43.31
N THR A 512 23.48 8.47 44.26
CA THR A 512 23.54 9.81 44.86
C THR A 512 24.47 10.73 44.07
N LEU A 513 24.23 12.03 44.06
CA LEU A 513 25.05 12.98 43.27
C LEU A 513 26.56 12.88 43.60
N ASP A 514 26.91 12.69 44.88
CA ASP A 514 28.30 12.52 45.32
C ASP A 514 28.96 11.23 44.77
N GLU A 515 28.17 10.19 44.53
CA GLU A 515 28.63 8.95 43.88
C GLU A 515 28.64 9.09 42.36
N LEU A 516 27.69 9.81 41.78
CA LEU A 516 27.55 9.99 40.33
C LEU A 516 28.71 10.79 39.74
N ILE A 517 29.19 11.84 40.39
CA ILE A 517 30.32 12.66 39.89
C ILE A 517 31.58 11.81 39.58
N PRO A 518 32.16 11.06 40.54
CA PRO A 518 33.29 10.18 40.25
C PRO A 518 32.92 9.00 39.33
N PHE A 519 31.67 8.55 39.31
CA PHE A 519 31.20 7.53 38.38
C PHE A 519 31.19 8.04 36.92
N THR A 520 30.74 9.28 36.69
CA THR A 520 30.79 9.99 35.41
C THR A 520 32.21 10.06 34.89
N GLU A 521 33.13 10.55 35.71
CA GLU A 521 34.54 10.65 35.33
C GLU A 521 35.16 9.28 34.99
N GLY A 522 34.82 8.26 35.78
CA GLY A 522 35.20 6.88 35.50
C GLY A 522 34.71 6.41 34.14
N LEU A 523 33.41 6.58 33.84
CA LEU A 523 32.77 6.18 32.58
C LEU A 523 33.31 6.92 31.35
N ILE A 524 33.64 8.20 31.48
CA ILE A 524 34.22 9.00 30.38
C ILE A 524 35.64 8.52 30.07
N ARG A 525 36.46 8.32 31.10
CA ARG A 525 37.88 7.94 30.94
C ARG A 525 38.11 6.45 30.75
N TRP A 526 37.09 5.64 31.01
CA TRP A 526 37.18 4.19 31.16
C TRP A 526 38.29 3.76 32.14
N ASP A 527 38.48 4.53 33.23
CA ASP A 527 39.51 4.30 34.23
C ASP A 527 38.93 3.68 35.52
N PRO A 528 39.20 2.40 35.81
CA PRO A 528 38.67 1.74 37.00
C PRO A 528 39.24 2.30 38.32
N SER A 529 40.39 2.99 38.31
CA SER A 529 40.99 3.52 39.54
C SER A 529 40.18 4.66 40.17
N ILE A 530 39.42 5.39 39.33
CA ILE A 530 38.58 6.52 39.75
C ILE A 530 37.38 6.02 40.57
N ILE A 531 36.92 4.80 40.29
CA ILE A 531 35.72 4.22 40.90
C ILE A 531 36.03 3.24 42.04
N ASP A 532 37.30 3.07 42.44
CA ASP A 532 37.69 2.07 43.45
C ASP A 532 36.96 2.28 44.79
N ASN A 533 36.72 3.54 45.14
CA ASN A 533 36.03 3.95 46.36
C ASN A 533 34.49 3.92 46.25
N LEU A 534 33.93 3.65 45.07
CA LEU A 534 32.49 3.61 44.86
C LEU A 534 31.84 2.32 45.37
N PRO A 535 30.52 2.33 45.59
CA PRO A 535 29.76 1.14 45.97
C PRO A 535 29.97 -0.03 45.01
N HIS A 536 29.74 -1.25 45.52
CA HIS A 536 29.95 -2.47 44.76
C HIS A 536 29.09 -2.54 43.48
N TYR A 537 27.85 -2.03 43.52
CA TYR A 537 26.95 -2.03 42.37
C TYR A 537 27.51 -1.17 41.22
N MET A 538 27.93 0.08 41.49
CA MET A 538 28.54 0.96 40.49
C MET A 538 29.82 0.35 39.90
N LYS A 539 30.67 -0.26 40.73
CA LYS A 539 31.88 -0.94 40.24
C LYS A 539 31.57 -2.10 39.31
N THR A 540 30.50 -2.84 39.59
CA THR A 540 30.06 -3.97 38.76
C THR A 540 29.44 -3.47 37.46
N SER A 541 28.58 -2.46 37.53
CA SER A 541 27.95 -1.81 36.36
C SER A 541 28.98 -1.16 35.43
N PHE A 542 30.02 -0.52 35.98
CA PHE A 542 31.13 0.02 35.20
C PHE A 542 31.86 -1.08 34.42
N LYS A 543 32.26 -2.16 35.10
CA LYS A 543 32.98 -3.28 34.46
C LYS A 543 32.15 -3.93 33.36
N PHE A 544 30.87 -4.18 33.65
CA PHE A 544 29.92 -4.72 32.68
C PHE A 544 29.81 -3.82 31.44
N SER A 545 29.63 -2.52 31.63
CA SER A 545 29.50 -1.55 30.53
C SER A 545 30.80 -1.42 29.73
N HIS A 546 31.94 -1.38 30.40
CA HIS A 546 33.26 -1.28 29.77
C HIS A 546 33.58 -2.50 28.90
N GLU A 547 33.23 -3.71 29.35
CA GLU A 547 33.41 -4.94 28.57
C GLU A 547 32.61 -4.91 27.27
N ILE A 548 31.34 -4.47 27.33
CA ILE A 548 30.47 -4.35 26.15
C ILE A 548 31.01 -3.32 25.17
N HIS A 549 31.37 -2.13 25.67
CA HIS A 549 31.93 -1.07 24.83
C HIS A 549 33.24 -1.53 24.19
N ARG A 550 34.15 -2.17 24.92
CA ARG A 550 35.39 -2.71 24.36
C ARG A 550 35.13 -3.75 23.25
N ASP A 551 34.10 -4.58 23.40
CA ASP A 551 33.77 -5.62 22.43
C ASP A 551 33.13 -5.05 21.15
N ILE A 552 32.39 -3.94 21.27
CA ILE A 552 31.74 -3.22 20.17
C ILE A 552 32.68 -2.17 19.53
N ALA A 553 33.66 -1.68 20.28
CA ALA A 553 34.50 -0.55 19.91
C ALA A 553 35.27 -0.78 18.60
N THR A 554 34.97 0.07 17.62
CA THR A 554 35.66 0.12 16.33
C THR A 554 36.75 1.20 16.30
N GLU A 555 37.58 1.23 15.25
CA GLU A 555 38.49 2.36 15.01
C GLU A 555 37.76 3.69 14.75
N ALA A 556 36.46 3.66 14.42
CA ALA A 556 35.64 4.86 14.29
C ALA A 556 35.34 5.50 15.66
N GLU A 557 35.05 4.72 16.70
CA GLU A 557 34.88 5.23 18.07
C GLU A 557 36.15 5.90 18.60
N LYS A 558 37.35 5.38 18.26
CA LYS A 558 38.62 6.04 18.61
C LYS A 558 38.78 7.43 17.99
N LYS A 559 38.11 7.70 16.86
CA LYS A 559 38.06 9.02 16.21
C LYS A 559 36.86 9.87 16.66
N HIS A 560 35.82 9.25 17.22
CA HIS A 560 34.53 9.84 17.58
C HIS A 560 34.16 9.68 19.07
N GLY A 561 35.14 9.53 19.94
CA GLY A 561 35.00 9.48 21.41
C GLY A 561 34.07 10.50 22.08
N PRO A 562 33.79 11.71 21.52
CA PRO A 562 32.86 12.68 22.14
C PRO A 562 31.40 12.22 22.30
N ILE A 563 30.95 11.16 21.62
CA ILE A 563 29.54 10.73 21.66
C ILE A 563 29.16 10.19 23.04
N TRP A 564 29.95 9.24 23.55
CA TRP A 564 29.75 8.64 24.87
C TRP A 564 29.87 9.67 25.99
N GLU A 565 30.91 10.51 25.91
CA GLU A 565 31.14 11.59 26.86
C GLU A 565 29.95 12.54 26.94
N SER A 566 29.43 13.01 25.80
CA SER A 566 28.28 13.93 25.78
C SER A 566 27.03 13.33 26.41
N TYR A 567 26.81 12.02 26.23
CA TYR A 567 25.69 11.30 26.80
C TYR A 567 25.80 11.17 28.32
N ILE A 568 26.95 10.71 28.83
CA ILE A 568 27.15 10.57 30.28
C ILE A 568 27.09 11.93 30.99
N LEU A 569 27.63 12.99 30.40
CA LEU A 569 27.50 14.35 30.94
C LEU A 569 26.05 14.84 30.97
N SER A 570 25.23 14.46 29.98
CA SER A 570 23.82 14.84 29.97
C SER A 570 23.02 14.19 31.11
N TYR A 571 23.35 12.95 31.50
CA TYR A 571 22.77 12.32 32.68
C TYR A 571 23.24 12.94 33.99
N LEU A 572 24.51 13.30 34.10
CA LEU A 572 24.99 14.02 35.27
C LEU A 572 24.24 15.36 35.42
N GLN A 573 24.01 16.06 34.31
CA GLN A 573 23.25 17.31 34.32
C GLN A 573 21.81 17.13 34.81
N GLU A 574 21.13 16.05 34.41
CA GLU A 574 19.79 15.71 34.91
C GLU A 574 19.81 15.36 36.40
N ALA A 575 20.78 14.56 36.85
CA ALA A 575 20.95 14.26 38.27
C ALA A 575 21.20 15.51 39.12
N GLU A 576 21.97 16.48 38.62
CA GLU A 576 22.16 17.79 39.25
C GLU A 576 20.86 18.59 39.34
N TRP A 577 20.04 18.58 38.28
CA TRP A 577 18.73 19.24 38.30
C TRP A 577 17.79 18.60 39.33
N ILE A 578 17.75 17.27 39.39
CA ILE A 578 16.98 16.51 40.38
C ILE A 578 17.45 16.85 41.79
N ALA A 579 18.76 16.76 42.06
CA ALA A 579 19.33 17.01 43.39
C ALA A 579 19.15 18.46 43.88
N SER A 580 19.16 19.42 42.96
CA SER A 580 18.93 20.84 43.27
C SER A 580 17.45 21.26 43.22
N ASN A 581 16.54 20.34 42.88
CA ASN A 581 15.13 20.60 42.61
C ASN A 581 14.94 21.75 41.59
N TYR A 582 15.83 21.82 40.60
CA TYR A 582 15.80 22.81 39.54
C TYR A 582 14.92 22.34 38.39
N THR A 583 13.94 23.17 38.01
CA THR A 583 13.13 22.94 36.81
C THR A 583 13.74 23.72 35.64
N PRO A 584 14.36 23.06 34.65
CA PRO A 584 14.91 23.74 33.49
C PRO A 584 13.83 24.42 32.65
N LYS A 585 14.21 25.49 31.94
CA LYS A 585 13.36 26.04 30.88
C LYS A 585 13.24 25.03 29.73
N PHE A 586 12.16 25.08 28.97
CA PHE A 586 11.89 24.14 27.89
C PHE A 586 13.06 23.96 26.91
N ASP A 587 13.68 25.05 26.43
CA ASP A 587 14.82 24.96 25.51
C ASP A 587 16.07 24.32 26.16
N GLN A 588 16.28 24.59 27.45
CA GLN A 588 17.37 24.01 28.23
C GLN A 588 17.13 22.52 28.47
N TYR A 589 15.89 22.15 28.81
CA TYR A 589 15.45 20.77 28.94
C TYR A 589 15.67 20.00 27.63
N LEU A 590 15.16 20.51 26.50
CA LEU A 590 15.30 19.82 25.21
C LEU A 590 16.76 19.70 24.76
N SER A 591 17.58 20.72 25.01
CA SER A 591 19.00 20.66 24.65
C SER A 591 19.73 19.53 25.38
N ASN A 592 19.35 19.22 26.63
CA ASN A 592 19.90 18.08 27.36
C ASN A 592 19.17 16.78 27.02
N GLY A 593 17.83 16.80 27.09
CA GLY A 593 16.92 15.69 26.84
C GLY A 593 17.11 14.99 25.50
N THR A 594 17.44 15.75 24.45
CA THR A 594 17.77 15.18 23.14
C THR A 594 19.05 14.35 23.17
N ILE A 595 20.03 14.72 24.00
CA ILE A 595 21.29 13.97 24.18
C ILE A 595 21.06 12.79 25.13
N SER A 596 20.42 13.03 26.28
CA SER A 596 20.15 12.02 27.32
C SER A 596 19.13 10.96 26.88
N SER A 597 18.35 11.20 25.81
CA SER A 597 17.53 10.16 25.18
C SER A 597 18.32 8.91 24.75
N GLY A 598 19.66 8.99 24.64
CA GLY A 598 20.53 7.86 24.29
C GLY A 598 20.45 7.41 22.83
N MET A 599 19.50 7.95 22.06
CA MET A 599 19.21 7.48 20.70
C MET A 599 20.35 7.69 19.72
N ARG A 600 21.07 8.81 19.83
CA ARG A 600 22.29 9.03 19.05
C ARG A 600 23.31 7.94 19.28
N VAL A 601 23.55 7.60 20.54
CA VAL A 601 24.54 6.59 20.92
C VAL A 601 24.11 5.24 20.36
N LEU A 602 22.86 4.85 20.57
CA LEU A 602 22.28 3.61 20.07
C LEU A 602 22.32 3.48 18.54
N THR A 603 21.91 4.51 17.80
CA THR A 603 21.92 4.51 16.33
C THR A 603 23.36 4.40 15.79
N MET A 604 24.29 5.18 16.33
CA MET A 604 25.66 5.23 15.81
C MET A 604 26.42 3.91 16.03
N HIS A 605 26.30 3.30 17.20
CA HIS A 605 26.96 2.01 17.46
C HIS A 605 26.36 0.89 16.60
N SER A 606 25.03 0.89 16.40
CA SER A 606 24.39 -0.06 15.48
C SER A 606 24.89 0.08 14.05
N LEU A 607 25.01 1.32 13.54
CA LEU A 607 25.52 1.58 12.19
C LEU A 607 26.97 1.09 12.02
N MET A 608 27.81 1.22 13.06
CA MET A 608 29.20 0.74 13.04
C MET A 608 29.32 -0.78 13.07
N LEU A 609 28.29 -1.49 13.55
CA LEU A 609 28.19 -2.95 13.55
C LEU A 609 27.61 -3.52 12.26
N MET A 610 27.15 -2.66 11.35
CA MET A 610 26.80 -3.07 9.99
C MET A 610 28.09 -3.22 9.17
N ASP A 611 28.16 -4.23 8.30
CA ASP A 611 29.30 -4.46 7.38
C ASP A 611 29.39 -3.40 6.25
N THR A 612 29.03 -2.15 6.53
CA THR A 612 28.95 -1.04 5.56
C THR A 612 30.01 0.00 5.87
N LEU A 613 30.79 0.38 4.88
CA LEU A 613 31.79 1.44 5.03
C LEU A 613 31.11 2.81 5.19
N LEU A 614 31.16 3.38 6.39
CA LEU A 614 30.67 4.72 6.68
C LEU A 614 31.79 5.73 6.43
N SER A 615 31.76 6.38 5.26
CA SER A 615 32.66 7.50 4.98
C SER A 615 32.35 8.69 5.90
N ASN A 616 33.34 9.57 6.11
CA ASN A 616 33.14 10.79 6.89
C ASN A 616 32.00 11.67 6.33
N ASP A 617 31.76 11.66 5.02
CA ASP A 617 30.70 12.43 4.39
C ASP A 617 29.31 11.84 4.65
N ILE A 618 29.20 10.51 4.75
CA ILE A 618 27.96 9.85 5.18
C ILE A 618 27.72 10.13 6.66
N LEU A 619 28.74 9.99 7.51
CA LEU A 619 28.64 10.27 8.95
C LEU A 619 28.13 11.69 9.22
N LYS A 620 28.62 12.72 8.51
CA LYS A 620 28.11 14.09 8.64
C LYS A 620 26.63 14.25 8.28
N LYS A 621 26.09 13.39 7.41
CA LYS A 621 24.67 13.42 7.01
C LYS A 621 23.77 12.69 8.00
N VAL A 622 24.30 11.71 8.75
CA VAL A 622 23.51 10.87 9.65
C VAL A 622 23.78 11.08 11.14
N ASP A 623 24.89 11.71 11.53
CA ASP A 623 25.25 11.97 12.94
C ASP A 623 25.12 13.45 13.33
N PHE A 624 24.74 13.68 14.58
CA PHE A 624 24.67 14.98 15.24
C PHE A 624 26.08 15.54 15.51
N PRO A 625 26.31 16.86 15.61
CA PRO A 625 25.38 17.98 15.43
C PRO A 625 25.13 18.37 13.97
N SER A 626 25.81 17.73 13.03
CA SER A 626 25.73 18.12 11.60
C SER A 626 24.43 17.65 10.93
N SER A 627 23.84 16.55 11.44
CA SER A 627 22.61 15.98 10.91
C SER A 627 21.36 16.45 11.65
N LYS A 628 20.46 17.13 10.93
CA LYS A 628 19.10 17.41 11.39
C LYS A 628 18.29 16.11 11.58
N PHE A 629 18.60 15.05 10.82
CA PHE A 629 17.89 13.77 10.91
C PHE A 629 18.06 13.15 12.30
N GLN A 630 19.31 12.99 12.76
CA GLN A 630 19.57 12.41 14.09
C GLN A 630 19.00 13.26 15.24
N TYR A 631 19.07 14.58 15.10
CA TYR A 631 18.43 15.50 16.05
C TYR A 631 16.93 15.25 16.14
N LEU A 632 16.23 15.17 15.00
CA LEU A 632 14.78 14.94 14.97
C LEU A 632 14.38 13.56 15.52
N VAL A 633 15.18 12.51 15.28
CA VAL A 633 14.95 11.18 15.88
C VAL A 633 15.04 11.26 17.41
N SER A 634 16.09 11.88 17.92
CA SER A 634 16.32 11.98 19.37
C SER A 634 15.28 12.88 20.04
N LEU A 635 14.89 13.99 19.39
CA LEU A 635 13.83 14.88 19.85
C LEU A 635 12.46 14.19 19.89
N THR A 636 12.10 13.47 18.83
CA THR A 636 10.83 12.74 18.76
C THR A 636 10.75 11.71 19.87
N ILE A 637 11.83 10.97 20.10
CA ILE A 637 11.84 9.93 21.13
C ILE A 637 11.72 10.54 22.52
N ARG A 638 12.48 11.60 22.84
CA ARG A 638 12.34 12.30 24.13
C ARG A 638 10.91 12.79 24.36
N LEU A 639 10.31 13.46 23.38
CA LEU A 639 8.95 14.01 23.51
C LEU A 639 7.86 12.92 23.57
N VAL A 640 8.01 11.84 22.81
CA VAL A 640 7.05 10.71 22.84
C VAL A 640 7.13 9.96 24.15
N ASP A 641 8.33 9.76 24.68
CA ASP A 641 8.57 9.18 25.99
C ASP A 641 7.89 10.04 27.07
N ASP A 642 8.19 11.34 27.12
CA ASP A 642 7.57 12.30 28.06
C ASP A 642 6.04 12.27 27.99
N MET A 643 5.45 12.28 26.79
CA MET A 643 3.99 12.26 26.62
C MET A 643 3.33 11.01 27.23
N ASN A 644 4.06 9.91 27.37
CA ASN A 644 3.56 8.66 27.90
C ASN A 644 3.81 8.48 29.41
N ASP A 645 4.80 9.17 29.99
CA ASP A 645 5.24 8.92 31.37
C ASP A 645 5.42 10.15 32.27
N PHE A 646 5.11 11.37 31.78
CA PHE A 646 5.23 12.59 32.62
C PHE A 646 4.27 12.65 33.83
N GLN A 647 3.22 11.83 33.86
CA GLN A 647 2.20 11.77 34.92
C GLN A 647 2.59 10.79 36.01
#